data_AF-A0A819X358-F1
#
_entry.id   AF-A0A819X358-F1
#
_cell.length_a   1.000
_cell.length_b   1.000
_cell.length_c   1.000
_cell.angle_alpha   90.00
_cell.angle_beta   90.00
_cell.angle_gamma   90.00
#
_symmetry.space_group_name_H-M   'P 1'
#
loop_
_entity.id
_entity.type
_entity.pdbx_description
1 polymer ?
#
loop_
_entity_poly.entity_id
_entity_poly.type
_entity_poly.pdbx_seq_one_letter_code
_entity_poly.pdbx_strand_id
1 'polypeptide(L)'
;MRNMRGDAMRGLAVFISDIRNCKSREAELRRINKELTNIRQRFRADKTLDGYQKKKYVCKLLFIFLLGHDIDFGYMEAVNLLSSNKYTEKQIGYLFISVIMNSSTEMKQLIIQNIRNDIQSRNPIFINLALQCVANIGDKEMATAFTNEIPRLLISGDTIDPVKQSAALCLLRLHRTSSDSLQLNTEWTARIIHLLNDQHLVKRFLLITNRKQKRNDRLFFQGVATAAVSLIDALVKRNPDEYKGCVNLAVSRLSRIVTSSYTDFQDYTYYFVPAPWLCVKLLRLLQNYPPPDDPSVRSRLNECLDTILNKAQEPLKSKKVQHSNARNAVLFEAINLIIHMDCESSLLVRACNQLGQFLQNRETNLRYLALESMCLLATSEFSHEAVKKHQETVINALKSERDVSVRQRAVDLLYAMCDRSNAEDIVQEMLTYLETADYTIREEMVLKIAILSEKYAIDYKWYLDIMLKLIRIAGDFVSEEVWYRVIQVVVNRNDVQSYAAKIAFEALQAPACHENMIKVAGYILGEYGNLIALDPRSTPMIQFDLLHSKYHLCSPTTRSLLLSTYMKFINLFPEIKQYVQDVLRHDSNYRSSDVEIQQRAIEYLRLSEICSPTVLATVLEIMPPYPEKQSPLLVRLKQKKPLMEADGSSEPSVTTATHAEDVPKFAETAIHLNQQQQQQQQQQQQQQQNGLLVSFDTNEFSSHYDESTSYSLPSTITTTTTTTIQSTKKFLFKHSDIIFENDLIQIGIKGEASKNILHVEFYYGNKTNFNLSNISTNITLLGELESELRLNIEPIKTTIDPKAQIKQLGTIECLKEFRDLPKINFAFFYSNVPQKIDFSFPLYINKFLEKAEMDSNNFFLRWRNLDKPGQECQNIFPAKYPMNHEDCRQKLEGFGWSNLTGIDVNSDNFCGAVHPLRGSSIDIHPNARWQQNGLTVAGGNGYGNGINQLYNPWGLYVDGDQTIYVADRRNHRIVEWKWGATSGQVVAGGNGQGSGAHQLSDPFDVIVDKETDSLIICDRSNRRVVRWPRRNGTSGETNISNISCWGLTMDENGSLYVTDNGKAEVRRYRRGKSQGTVVAGGNGSGNRLDQLSDPHYVFVDRDHSVYVSDGENHRVMKWVEGAKQGIVVAGGQGQGNGLTQLYCPRGVVVDQLGTVYVADGWNARIMRWPKGATQGSVIVGGNGEGGQSNQLNEPFGLSFDRHGNLYVVDYRNHRIQKFNIDSNA
;
A
#
# COMPACT_ATOMS: atom_id res chain seq x y z
N MET A 1 33.91 -29.89 -5.10
CA MET A 1 33.50 -29.87 -6.53
C MET A 1 34.72 -29.96 -7.47
N ARG A 2 35.29 -31.14 -7.74
CA ARG A 2 36.39 -31.26 -8.76
C ARG A 2 36.23 -32.41 -9.77
N ASN A 3 35.29 -33.35 -9.59
CA ASN A 3 35.16 -34.56 -10.43
C ASN A 3 33.96 -34.57 -11.41
N MET A 4 33.33 -33.43 -11.71
CA MET A 4 32.24 -33.34 -12.73
C MET A 4 32.71 -32.71 -14.05
N ARG A 5 33.89 -33.13 -14.57
CA ARG A 5 34.35 -32.72 -15.91
C ARG A 5 33.73 -33.51 -17.08
N GLY A 6 32.96 -34.57 -16.80
CA GLY A 6 32.30 -35.39 -17.82
C GLY A 6 30.85 -34.97 -18.17
N ASP A 7 30.18 -34.19 -17.32
CA ASP A 7 28.73 -33.91 -17.42
C ASP A 7 28.42 -32.56 -18.10
N ALA A 8 29.38 -32.01 -18.82
CA ALA A 8 29.28 -30.69 -19.43
C ALA A 8 28.28 -30.71 -20.61
N MET A 9 27.08 -30.19 -20.37
CA MET A 9 26.07 -29.88 -21.38
C MET A 9 26.63 -28.91 -22.43
N ARG A 10 27.33 -29.44 -23.46
CA ARG A 10 28.07 -28.66 -24.46
C ARG A 10 27.21 -27.56 -25.11
N GLY A 11 25.95 -27.86 -25.40
CA GLY A 11 25.00 -26.89 -25.96
C GLY A 11 24.46 -25.83 -24.99
N LEU A 12 24.54 -26.05 -23.67
CA LEU A 12 24.28 -25.03 -22.65
C LEU A 12 25.52 -24.15 -22.44
N ALA A 13 26.70 -24.75 -22.34
CA ALA A 13 27.96 -24.02 -22.20
C ALA A 13 28.19 -23.04 -23.37
N VAL A 14 27.90 -23.47 -24.61
CA VAL A 14 27.91 -22.58 -25.79
C VAL A 14 26.88 -21.45 -25.63
N PHE A 15 25.64 -21.73 -25.22
CA PHE A 15 24.61 -20.70 -25.06
C PHE A 15 24.94 -19.66 -23.97
N ILE A 16 25.50 -20.09 -22.84
CA ILE A 16 25.98 -19.20 -21.78
C ILE A 16 27.18 -18.38 -22.27
N SER A 17 28.07 -18.98 -23.08
CA SER A 17 29.18 -18.27 -23.74
C SER A 17 28.67 -17.23 -24.73
N ASP A 18 27.68 -17.56 -25.56
CA ASP A 18 27.05 -16.64 -26.51
C ASP A 18 26.45 -15.42 -25.79
N ILE A 19 25.73 -15.64 -24.67
CA ILE A 19 25.16 -14.57 -23.83
C ILE A 19 26.28 -13.71 -23.21
N ARG A 20 27.32 -14.32 -22.63
CA ARG A 20 28.47 -13.58 -22.09
C ARG A 20 29.26 -12.80 -23.15
N ASN A 21 29.22 -13.24 -24.40
CA ASN A 21 29.84 -12.56 -25.54
C ASN A 21 28.94 -11.47 -26.15
N CYS A 22 27.69 -11.30 -25.69
CA CYS A 22 26.82 -10.23 -26.13
C CYS A 22 27.32 -8.88 -25.58
N LYS A 23 27.58 -7.93 -26.48
CA LYS A 23 28.08 -6.58 -26.12
C LYS A 23 26.96 -5.60 -25.72
N SER A 24 25.69 -5.99 -25.89
CA SER A 24 24.53 -5.18 -25.53
C SER A 24 23.35 -6.05 -25.09
N ARG A 25 22.46 -5.48 -24.28
CA ARG A 25 21.21 -6.14 -23.83
C ARG A 25 20.32 -6.56 -25.00
N GLU A 26 20.38 -5.84 -26.13
CA GLU A 26 19.68 -6.22 -27.37
C GLU A 26 20.28 -7.45 -28.07
N ALA A 27 21.60 -7.61 -28.02
CA ALA A 27 22.26 -8.80 -28.56
C ALA A 27 21.92 -10.03 -27.71
N GLU A 28 21.88 -9.85 -26.39
CA GLU A 28 21.42 -10.86 -25.43
C GLU A 28 19.95 -11.24 -25.67
N LEU A 29 19.03 -10.27 -25.69
CA LEU A 29 17.60 -10.49 -26.00
C LEU A 29 17.39 -11.19 -27.35
N ARG A 30 18.09 -10.76 -28.41
CA ARG A 30 18.03 -11.44 -29.72
C ARG A 30 18.56 -12.88 -29.65
N ARG A 31 19.65 -13.12 -28.91
CA ARG A 31 20.22 -14.45 -28.73
C ARG A 31 19.30 -15.38 -27.94
N ILE A 32 18.62 -14.86 -26.93
CA ILE A 32 17.65 -15.56 -26.08
C ILE A 32 16.38 -15.87 -26.86
N ASN A 33 15.78 -14.89 -27.55
CA ASN A 33 14.58 -15.10 -28.38
C ASN A 33 14.81 -16.11 -29.52
N LYS A 34 15.99 -16.11 -30.13
CA LYS A 34 16.41 -17.15 -31.09
C LYS A 34 16.45 -18.55 -30.46
N GLU A 35 16.90 -18.66 -29.20
CA GLU A 35 16.94 -19.95 -28.49
C GLU A 35 15.55 -20.40 -28.00
N LEU A 36 14.72 -19.48 -27.48
CA LEU A 36 13.32 -19.76 -27.12
C LEU A 36 12.52 -20.26 -28.33
N THR A 37 12.71 -19.64 -29.50
CA THR A 37 12.06 -20.07 -30.75
C THR A 37 12.51 -21.47 -31.17
N ASN A 38 13.81 -21.76 -31.10
CA ASN A 38 14.38 -23.09 -31.36
C ASN A 38 13.81 -24.16 -30.39
N ILE A 39 13.75 -23.86 -29.08
CA ILE A 39 13.18 -24.78 -28.08
C ILE A 39 11.69 -25.02 -28.34
N ARG A 40 10.91 -23.97 -28.63
CA ARG A 40 9.48 -24.06 -28.95
C ARG A 40 9.20 -24.87 -30.21
N GLN A 41 10.03 -24.72 -31.25
CA GLN A 41 9.97 -25.55 -32.45
C GLN A 41 10.28 -27.02 -32.14
N ARG A 42 11.32 -27.29 -31.35
CA ARG A 42 11.73 -28.66 -30.98
C ARG A 42 10.66 -29.40 -30.17
N PHE A 43 10.03 -28.74 -29.19
CA PHE A 43 8.95 -29.34 -28.40
C PHE A 43 7.67 -29.57 -29.23
N ARG A 44 7.39 -28.76 -30.26
CA ARG A 44 6.23 -28.94 -31.14
C ARG A 44 6.44 -29.97 -32.26
N ALA A 45 7.65 -30.10 -32.80
CA ALA A 45 7.93 -30.92 -33.98
C ALA A 45 8.20 -32.40 -33.65
N ASP A 46 9.03 -32.67 -32.64
CA ASP A 46 9.54 -34.01 -32.36
C ASP A 46 8.75 -34.69 -31.21
N LYS A 47 7.70 -35.47 -31.55
CA LYS A 47 6.90 -36.21 -30.53
C LYS A 47 7.70 -37.25 -29.74
N THR A 48 8.92 -37.59 -30.16
CA THR A 48 9.80 -38.60 -29.54
C THR A 48 11.21 -38.07 -29.19
N LEU A 49 11.32 -36.82 -28.70
CA LEU A 49 12.58 -36.30 -28.16
C LEU A 49 13.18 -37.22 -27.06
N ASP A 50 14.46 -37.56 -27.22
CA ASP A 50 15.24 -38.31 -26.21
C ASP A 50 15.37 -37.53 -24.88
N GLY A 51 15.45 -38.26 -23.76
CA GLY A 51 15.53 -37.72 -22.41
C GLY A 51 16.71 -36.75 -22.20
N TYR A 52 17.85 -37.01 -22.85
CA TYR A 52 18.99 -36.10 -22.80
C TYR A 52 18.71 -34.77 -23.51
N GLN A 53 17.98 -34.81 -24.64
CA GLN A 53 17.59 -33.60 -25.37
C GLN A 53 16.55 -32.79 -24.59
N LYS A 54 15.53 -33.45 -24.01
CA LYS A 54 14.56 -32.81 -23.10
C LYS A 54 15.27 -32.12 -21.94
N LYS A 55 16.15 -32.84 -21.22
CA LYS A 55 17.00 -32.28 -20.13
C LYS A 55 17.79 -31.05 -20.58
N LYS A 56 18.45 -31.12 -21.74
CA LYS A 56 19.23 -29.99 -22.32
C LYS A 56 18.36 -28.75 -22.55
N TYR A 57 17.16 -28.90 -23.12
CA TYR A 57 16.28 -27.77 -23.42
C TYR A 57 15.60 -27.21 -22.16
N VAL A 58 15.09 -28.05 -21.26
CA VAL A 58 14.53 -27.63 -19.97
C VAL A 58 15.58 -26.88 -19.12
N CYS A 59 16.85 -27.32 -19.13
CA CYS A 59 17.94 -26.61 -18.47
C CYS A 59 18.27 -25.25 -19.11
N LYS A 60 18.11 -25.10 -20.43
CA LYS A 60 18.21 -23.78 -21.09
C LYS A 60 17.05 -22.86 -20.70
N LEU A 61 15.83 -23.37 -20.65
CA LEU A 61 14.68 -22.59 -20.17
C LEU A 61 14.91 -22.14 -18.73
N LEU A 62 15.29 -23.03 -17.82
CA LEU A 62 15.63 -22.65 -16.44
C LEU A 62 16.71 -21.55 -16.37
N PHE A 63 17.75 -21.61 -17.21
CA PHE A 63 18.77 -20.56 -17.27
C PHE A 63 18.22 -19.22 -17.78
N ILE A 64 17.32 -19.24 -18.77
CA ILE A 64 16.65 -18.03 -19.29
C ILE A 64 15.74 -17.42 -18.21
N PHE A 65 15.03 -18.25 -17.43
CA PHE A 65 14.22 -17.79 -16.30
C PHE A 65 15.08 -17.14 -15.21
N LEU A 66 16.20 -17.77 -14.84
CA LEU A 66 17.14 -17.22 -13.85
C LEU A 66 17.88 -15.95 -14.30
N LEU A 67 17.83 -15.60 -15.59
CA LEU A 67 18.28 -14.29 -16.10
C LEU A 67 17.21 -13.19 -15.95
N GLY A 68 15.97 -13.52 -15.57
CA GLY A 68 14.85 -12.58 -15.45
C GLY A 68 14.00 -12.45 -16.71
N HIS A 69 13.86 -13.53 -17.49
CA HIS A 69 12.93 -13.60 -18.62
C HIS A 69 11.83 -14.64 -18.36
N ASP A 70 10.56 -14.24 -18.49
CA ASP A 70 9.41 -15.11 -18.22
C ASP A 70 9.28 -16.26 -19.23
N ILE A 71 8.72 -17.39 -18.77
CA ILE A 71 8.61 -18.63 -19.56
C ILE A 71 7.25 -19.31 -19.35
N ASP A 72 6.45 -19.34 -20.42
CA ASP A 72 5.09 -19.89 -20.39
C ASP A 72 4.99 -21.35 -20.89
N PHE A 73 6.11 -22.02 -21.19
CA PHE A 73 6.11 -23.35 -21.80
C PHE A 73 7.31 -24.22 -21.38
N GLY A 74 7.18 -25.54 -21.51
CA GLY A 74 8.20 -26.52 -21.06
C GLY A 74 7.83 -27.29 -19.79
N TYR A 75 6.71 -26.95 -19.15
CA TYR A 75 6.25 -27.59 -17.91
C TYR A 75 5.96 -29.09 -18.09
N MET A 76 5.23 -29.49 -19.13
CA MET A 76 4.93 -30.90 -19.39
C MET A 76 6.19 -31.70 -19.74
N GLU A 77 7.15 -31.11 -20.44
CA GLU A 77 8.45 -31.71 -20.71
C GLU A 77 9.27 -31.88 -19.42
N ALA A 78 9.18 -30.95 -18.47
CA ALA A 78 9.80 -31.08 -17.15
C ALA A 78 9.12 -32.14 -16.26
N VAL A 79 7.78 -32.24 -16.28
CA VAL A 79 7.04 -33.32 -15.58
C VAL A 79 7.42 -34.68 -16.16
N ASN A 80 7.55 -34.81 -17.48
CA ASN A 80 8.02 -36.03 -18.14
C ASN A 80 9.45 -36.44 -17.72
N LEU A 81 10.32 -35.47 -17.35
CA LEU A 81 11.65 -35.79 -16.83
C LEU A 81 11.62 -36.36 -15.40
N LEU A 82 10.57 -36.10 -14.61
CA LEU A 82 10.41 -36.69 -13.27
C LEU A 82 10.25 -38.21 -13.32
N SER A 83 9.67 -38.76 -14.38
CA SER A 83 9.48 -40.20 -14.53
C SER A 83 10.71 -40.94 -15.08
N SER A 84 11.81 -40.24 -15.42
CA SER A 84 13.02 -40.84 -16.00
C SER A 84 13.88 -41.56 -14.96
N ASN A 85 14.38 -42.77 -15.25
CA ASN A 85 15.27 -43.51 -14.35
C ASN A 85 16.68 -42.88 -14.18
N LYS A 86 17.01 -41.78 -14.87
CA LYS A 86 18.32 -41.11 -14.80
C LYS A 86 18.29 -39.94 -13.81
N TYR A 87 19.19 -39.97 -12.82
CA TYR A 87 19.33 -38.91 -11.81
C TYR A 87 19.42 -37.49 -12.40
N THR A 88 20.30 -37.28 -13.39
CA THR A 88 20.52 -35.93 -13.95
C THR A 88 19.31 -35.40 -14.72
N GLU A 89 18.40 -36.27 -15.19
CA GLU A 89 17.14 -35.90 -15.85
C GLU A 89 16.09 -35.52 -14.79
N LYS A 90 15.88 -36.36 -13.77
CA LYS A 90 15.01 -36.01 -12.62
C LYS A 90 15.44 -34.73 -11.91
N GLN A 91 16.74 -34.54 -11.68
CA GLN A 91 17.28 -33.37 -10.99
C GLN A 91 16.91 -32.07 -11.69
N ILE A 92 17.00 -32.01 -13.02
CA ILE A 92 16.63 -30.83 -13.81
C ILE A 92 15.10 -30.65 -13.84
N GLY A 93 14.32 -31.74 -13.94
CA GLY A 93 12.86 -31.68 -13.86
C GLY A 93 12.38 -31.13 -12.51
N TYR A 94 12.86 -31.70 -11.40
CA TYR A 94 12.54 -31.25 -10.04
C TYR A 94 12.99 -29.81 -9.77
N LEU A 95 14.16 -29.39 -10.26
CA LEU A 95 14.64 -28.02 -10.12
C LEU A 95 13.79 -27.02 -10.93
N PHE A 96 13.42 -27.36 -12.17
CA PHE A 96 12.54 -26.53 -13.00
C PHE A 96 11.17 -26.33 -12.33
N ILE A 97 10.59 -27.41 -11.82
CA ILE A 97 9.29 -27.39 -11.14
C ILE A 97 9.38 -26.66 -9.79
N SER A 98 10.46 -26.82 -9.03
CA SER A 98 10.66 -26.08 -7.77
C SER A 98 10.79 -24.56 -7.94
N VAL A 99 11.10 -24.08 -9.15
CA VAL A 99 11.41 -22.66 -9.42
C VAL A 99 10.28 -21.92 -10.15
N ILE A 100 9.51 -22.61 -11.01
CA ILE A 100 8.57 -21.97 -11.95
C ILE A 100 7.10 -22.38 -11.71
N MET A 101 6.78 -23.11 -10.63
CA MET A 101 5.41 -23.57 -10.36
C MET A 101 4.45 -22.42 -9.99
N ASN A 102 3.68 -21.98 -10.98
CA ASN A 102 2.47 -21.18 -10.81
C ASN A 102 1.21 -22.08 -10.67
N SER A 103 0.10 -21.47 -10.26
CA SER A 103 -1.11 -22.07 -9.72
C SER A 103 -2.03 -22.85 -10.69
N SER A 104 -1.51 -23.50 -11.74
CA SER A 104 -2.32 -24.38 -12.60
C SER A 104 -2.64 -25.71 -11.89
N THR A 105 -3.91 -25.98 -11.61
CA THR A 105 -4.39 -27.15 -10.84
C THR A 105 -4.10 -28.50 -11.51
N GLU A 106 -4.14 -28.60 -12.84
CA GLU A 106 -4.00 -29.89 -13.56
C GLU A 106 -2.61 -30.50 -13.42
N MET A 107 -1.54 -29.70 -13.46
CA MET A 107 -0.17 -30.21 -13.38
C MET A 107 0.23 -30.64 -11.95
N LYS A 108 -0.38 -30.05 -10.92
CA LYS A 108 -0.07 -30.35 -9.51
C LYS A 108 -0.29 -31.84 -9.18
N GLN A 109 -1.40 -32.41 -9.63
CA GLN A 109 -1.73 -33.81 -9.35
C GLN A 109 -0.72 -34.78 -9.97
N LEU A 110 -0.28 -34.53 -11.20
CA LEU A 110 0.77 -35.32 -11.87
C LEU A 110 2.12 -35.22 -11.15
N ILE A 111 2.46 -34.04 -10.62
CA ILE A 111 3.68 -33.83 -9.83
C ILE A 111 3.60 -34.58 -8.49
N ILE A 112 2.47 -34.47 -7.77
CA ILE A 112 2.22 -35.19 -6.51
C ILE A 112 2.36 -36.71 -6.72
N GLN A 113 1.79 -37.26 -7.81
CA GLN A 113 1.90 -38.69 -8.10
C GLN A 113 3.36 -39.12 -8.40
N ASN A 114 4.12 -38.32 -9.15
CA ASN A 114 5.54 -38.62 -9.39
C ASN A 114 6.39 -38.53 -8.12
N ILE A 115 6.13 -37.54 -7.26
CA ILE A 115 6.77 -37.39 -5.94
C ILE A 115 6.47 -38.62 -5.05
N ARG A 116 5.21 -39.07 -4.99
CA ARG A 116 4.81 -40.30 -4.27
C ARG A 116 5.55 -41.54 -4.79
N ASN A 117 5.64 -41.70 -6.11
CA ASN A 117 6.40 -42.81 -6.71
C ASN A 117 7.90 -42.77 -6.32
N ASP A 118 8.51 -41.59 -6.23
CA ASP A 118 9.92 -41.44 -5.82
C ASP A 118 10.15 -41.61 -4.31
N ILE A 119 9.21 -41.17 -3.48
CA ILE A 119 9.17 -41.40 -2.02
C ILE A 119 9.09 -42.90 -1.69
N GLN A 120 8.34 -43.66 -2.48
CA GLN A 120 8.21 -45.12 -2.35
C GLN A 120 9.38 -45.89 -3.00
N SER A 121 10.26 -45.21 -3.76
CA SER A 121 11.39 -45.85 -4.41
C SER A 121 12.47 -46.28 -3.40
N ARG A 122 13.23 -47.35 -3.71
CA ARG A 122 14.38 -47.76 -2.89
C ARG A 122 15.63 -46.89 -3.07
N ASN A 123 15.60 -45.87 -3.94
CA ASN A 123 16.78 -45.07 -4.25
C ASN A 123 16.84 -43.82 -3.35
N PRO A 124 17.79 -43.73 -2.39
CA PRO A 124 17.87 -42.62 -1.45
C PRO A 124 18.11 -41.27 -2.14
N ILE A 125 18.66 -41.26 -3.36
CA ILE A 125 18.90 -40.03 -4.11
C ILE A 125 17.58 -39.47 -4.66
N PHE A 126 16.67 -40.34 -5.13
CA PHE A 126 15.37 -39.92 -5.66
C PHE A 126 14.43 -39.47 -4.53
N ILE A 127 14.41 -40.19 -3.40
CA ILE A 127 13.70 -39.75 -2.19
C ILE A 127 14.17 -38.35 -1.76
N ASN A 128 15.48 -38.09 -1.76
CA ASN A 128 16.01 -36.76 -1.41
C ASN A 128 15.58 -35.66 -2.39
N LEU A 129 15.57 -35.90 -3.70
CA LEU A 129 15.07 -34.93 -4.68
C LEU A 129 13.57 -34.64 -4.48
N ALA A 130 12.78 -35.69 -4.23
CA ALA A 130 11.34 -35.58 -3.98
C ALA A 130 11.05 -34.77 -2.69
N LEU A 131 11.75 -35.09 -1.58
CA LEU A 131 11.63 -34.36 -0.30
C LEU A 131 12.07 -32.89 -0.43
N GLN A 132 13.12 -32.60 -1.20
CA GLN A 132 13.55 -31.22 -1.48
C GLN A 132 12.51 -30.46 -2.30
N CYS A 133 11.90 -31.10 -3.30
CA CYS A 133 10.81 -30.52 -4.08
C CYS A 133 9.61 -30.15 -3.19
N VAL A 134 9.14 -31.08 -2.34
CA VAL A 134 8.04 -30.82 -1.38
C VAL A 134 8.41 -29.70 -0.39
N ALA A 135 9.65 -29.67 0.11
CA ALA A 135 10.10 -28.63 1.03
C ALA A 135 10.25 -27.24 0.37
N ASN A 136 10.56 -27.17 -0.93
CA ASN A 136 10.67 -25.89 -1.64
C ASN A 136 9.28 -25.35 -2.01
N ILE A 137 8.40 -26.19 -2.55
CA ILE A 137 7.06 -25.79 -3.02
C ILE A 137 6.13 -25.54 -1.82
N GLY A 138 6.00 -26.52 -0.91
CA GLY A 138 5.27 -26.36 0.35
C GLY A 138 3.81 -25.92 0.20
N ASP A 139 3.06 -26.47 -0.76
CA ASP A 139 1.63 -26.18 -0.99
C ASP A 139 0.72 -27.01 -0.06
N LYS A 140 -0.50 -26.52 0.23
CA LYS A 140 -1.49 -27.15 1.11
C LYS A 140 -1.93 -28.54 0.61
N GLU A 141 -2.06 -28.70 -0.71
CA GLU A 141 -2.38 -30.00 -1.36
C GLU A 141 -1.22 -31.01 -1.22
N MET A 142 0.03 -30.54 -1.30
CA MET A 142 1.20 -31.40 -1.07
C MET A 142 1.30 -31.78 0.42
N ALA A 143 1.00 -30.85 1.32
CA ALA A 143 0.98 -31.13 2.75
C ALA A 143 -0.02 -32.24 3.08
N THR A 144 -1.29 -32.13 2.67
CA THR A 144 -2.30 -33.16 2.92
C THR A 144 -1.96 -34.50 2.26
N ALA A 145 -1.33 -34.50 1.09
CA ALA A 145 -0.91 -35.73 0.41
C ALA A 145 0.22 -36.48 1.15
N PHE A 146 1.16 -35.77 1.80
CA PHE A 146 2.38 -36.36 2.36
C PHE A 146 2.47 -36.38 3.90
N THR A 147 1.49 -35.82 4.62
CA THR A 147 1.39 -35.81 6.11
C THR A 147 1.79 -37.15 6.75
N ASN A 148 1.32 -38.27 6.21
CA ASN A 148 1.56 -39.61 6.78
C ASN A 148 2.80 -40.33 6.25
N GLU A 149 3.35 -39.93 5.11
CA GLU A 149 4.46 -40.63 4.44
C GLU A 149 5.82 -40.14 4.95
N ILE A 150 5.97 -38.83 5.16
CA ILE A 150 7.25 -38.21 5.57
C ILE A 150 7.66 -38.59 7.00
N PRO A 151 6.78 -38.59 8.03
CA PRO A 151 7.16 -39.03 9.38
C PRO A 151 7.57 -40.51 9.43
N ARG A 152 6.93 -41.37 8.61
CA ARG A 152 7.33 -42.79 8.47
C ARG A 152 8.73 -42.95 7.90
N LEU A 153 9.10 -42.17 6.87
CA LEU A 153 10.46 -42.15 6.32
C LEU A 153 11.52 -41.70 7.33
N LEU A 154 11.19 -40.69 8.15
CA LEU A 154 12.07 -40.17 9.20
C LEU A 154 12.36 -41.22 10.29
N ILE A 155 11.35 -42.01 10.66
CA ILE A 155 11.38 -42.97 11.75
C ILE A 155 11.96 -44.33 11.34
N SER A 156 11.89 -44.71 10.08
CA SER A 156 12.32 -46.03 9.61
C SER A 156 13.80 -46.33 9.94
N GLY A 157 14.06 -47.55 10.43
CA GLY A 157 15.42 -48.03 10.66
C GLY A 157 16.23 -48.17 9.38
N ASP A 158 15.55 -48.48 8.28
CA ASP A 158 16.17 -48.82 6.98
C ASP A 158 16.55 -47.60 6.13
N THR A 159 16.08 -46.40 6.50
CA THR A 159 16.39 -45.17 5.75
C THR A 159 17.76 -44.59 6.13
N ILE A 160 18.54 -44.22 5.11
CA ILE A 160 19.91 -43.70 5.26
C ILE A 160 19.86 -42.26 5.81
N ASP A 161 20.83 -41.90 6.65
CA ASP A 161 20.93 -40.63 7.37
C ASP A 161 20.65 -39.34 6.54
N PRO A 162 21.12 -39.17 5.28
CA PRO A 162 20.77 -37.99 4.48
C PRO A 162 19.27 -37.86 4.17
N VAL A 163 18.57 -38.98 4.01
CA VAL A 163 17.10 -39.00 3.81
C VAL A 163 16.41 -38.52 5.09
N LYS A 164 16.89 -38.94 6.27
CA LYS A 164 16.36 -38.49 7.57
C LYS A 164 16.56 -36.98 7.77
N GLN A 165 17.69 -36.42 7.34
CA GLN A 165 17.94 -34.97 7.37
C GLN A 165 16.92 -34.21 6.51
N SER A 166 16.76 -34.61 5.24
CA SER A 166 15.80 -33.99 4.33
C SER A 166 14.35 -34.17 4.79
N ALA A 167 13.99 -35.34 5.32
CA ALA A 167 12.64 -35.63 5.82
C ALA A 167 12.27 -34.78 7.03
N ALA A 168 13.19 -34.59 8.00
CA ALA A 168 12.96 -33.73 9.16
C ALA A 168 12.75 -32.25 8.76
N LEU A 169 13.55 -31.74 7.82
CA LEU A 169 13.40 -30.36 7.31
C LEU A 169 12.15 -30.18 6.43
N CYS A 170 11.79 -31.21 5.66
CA CYS A 170 10.54 -31.23 4.87
C CYS A 170 9.33 -31.20 5.80
N LEU A 171 9.30 -32.04 6.84
CA LEU A 171 8.25 -32.05 7.85
C LEU A 171 8.14 -30.71 8.60
N LEU A 172 9.29 -30.12 8.97
CA LEU A 172 9.34 -28.77 9.56
C LEU A 172 8.72 -27.70 8.65
N ARG A 173 8.97 -27.77 7.32
CA ARG A 173 8.34 -26.85 6.36
C ARG A 173 6.84 -27.07 6.29
N LEU A 174 6.38 -28.31 6.15
CA LEU A 174 4.95 -28.63 6.07
C LEU A 174 4.22 -28.18 7.35
N HIS A 175 4.82 -28.35 8.53
CA HIS A 175 4.28 -27.85 9.80
C HIS A 175 4.12 -26.31 9.82
N ARG A 176 5.07 -25.58 9.21
CA ARG A 176 4.99 -24.11 9.08
C ARG A 176 3.99 -23.63 8.02
N THR A 177 3.71 -24.43 6.98
CA THR A 177 2.69 -24.09 5.96
C THR A 177 1.28 -24.40 6.47
N SER A 178 1.08 -25.56 7.10
CA SER A 178 -0.25 -26.06 7.48
C SER A 178 -0.22 -26.66 8.88
N SER A 179 -0.43 -25.80 9.88
CA SER A 179 -0.50 -26.17 11.30
C SER A 179 -1.65 -27.15 11.61
N ASP A 180 -2.75 -27.06 10.87
CA ASP A 180 -4.02 -27.68 11.29
C ASP A 180 -4.18 -29.12 10.76
N SER A 181 -3.46 -29.48 9.69
CA SER A 181 -3.50 -30.80 9.06
C SER A 181 -2.46 -31.80 9.59
N LEU A 182 -1.58 -31.35 10.49
CA LEU A 182 -0.49 -32.15 11.08
C LEU A 182 -0.78 -32.54 12.52
N GLN A 183 -1.77 -33.42 12.72
CA GLN A 183 -1.87 -34.20 13.95
C GLN A 183 -0.78 -35.28 13.94
N LEU A 184 0.38 -35.00 14.55
CA LEU A 184 1.39 -36.04 14.79
C LEU A 184 0.88 -36.97 15.89
N ASN A 185 0.77 -38.26 15.57
CA ASN A 185 0.44 -39.28 16.57
C ASN A 185 1.55 -39.39 17.62
N THR A 186 1.17 -39.56 18.88
CA THR A 186 2.06 -39.64 20.06
C THR A 186 3.17 -40.70 19.93
N GLU A 187 2.96 -41.75 19.12
CA GLU A 187 3.97 -42.79 18.83
C GLU A 187 5.24 -42.26 18.13
N TRP A 188 5.13 -41.16 17.38
CA TRP A 188 6.23 -40.62 16.59
C TRP A 188 7.15 -39.74 17.44
N THR A 189 6.58 -39.01 18.40
CA THR A 189 7.26 -38.09 19.33
C THR A 189 8.48 -38.73 19.99
N ALA A 190 8.30 -39.89 20.64
CA ALA A 190 9.39 -40.59 21.34
C ALA A 190 10.54 -41.00 20.40
N ARG A 191 10.24 -41.37 19.15
CA ARG A 191 11.25 -41.77 18.15
C ARG A 191 11.95 -40.56 17.54
N ILE A 192 11.25 -39.43 17.35
CA ILE A 192 11.84 -38.15 16.93
C ILE A 192 12.81 -37.63 17.99
N ILE A 193 12.44 -37.68 19.28
CA ILE A 193 13.34 -37.35 20.40
C ILE A 193 14.58 -38.28 20.40
N HIS A 194 14.39 -39.58 20.11
CA HIS A 194 15.51 -40.53 20.01
C HIS A 194 16.49 -40.23 18.85
N LEU A 195 16.14 -39.42 17.85
CA LEU A 195 17.09 -38.96 16.83
C LEU A 195 18.21 -38.06 17.40
N LEU A 196 18.04 -37.55 18.63
CA LEU A 196 19.09 -36.85 19.38
C LEU A 196 20.11 -37.84 20.00
N ASN A 197 19.75 -39.12 20.17
CA ASN A 197 20.54 -40.11 20.89
C ASN A 197 21.66 -40.77 20.05
N ASP A 198 22.65 -41.35 20.73
CA ASP A 198 23.95 -41.74 20.15
C ASP A 198 24.10 -43.25 19.89
N GLN A 199 23.00 -44.01 19.91
CA GLN A 199 23.09 -45.47 20.05
C GLN A 199 23.73 -46.18 18.84
N HIS A 200 23.70 -45.56 17.65
CA HIS A 200 24.39 -46.08 16.47
C HIS A 200 25.92 -45.96 16.53
N LEU A 201 26.49 -45.03 17.31
CA LEU A 201 27.94 -44.89 17.42
C LEU A 201 28.56 -46.06 18.20
N VAL A 202 27.88 -46.54 19.26
CA VAL A 202 28.32 -47.66 20.10
C VAL A 202 28.09 -49.00 19.40
N LYS A 203 26.87 -49.26 18.90
CA LYS A 203 26.52 -50.56 18.30
C LYS A 203 27.31 -50.84 16.99
N ARG A 204 27.67 -49.79 16.25
CA ARG A 204 28.50 -49.88 15.03
C ARG A 204 30.01 -49.90 15.32
N PHE A 205 30.44 -49.53 16.52
CA PHE A 205 31.85 -49.65 16.94
C PHE A 205 32.29 -51.11 17.08
N LEU A 206 31.36 -52.00 17.43
CA LEU A 206 31.60 -53.43 17.68
C LEU A 206 31.61 -54.31 16.42
N LEU A 207 31.09 -53.82 15.29
CA LEU A 207 30.80 -54.64 14.09
C LEU A 207 31.55 -54.25 12.81
N ILE A 208 32.37 -53.19 12.81
CA ILE A 208 33.06 -52.72 11.60
C ILE A 208 34.59 -52.80 11.77
N THR A 209 35.17 -53.85 11.17
CA THR A 209 36.61 -54.10 11.04
C THR A 209 37.32 -53.19 10.03
N ASN A 210 36.59 -52.36 9.28
CA ASN A 210 37.10 -51.66 8.10
C ASN A 210 37.23 -50.12 8.31
N ARG A 211 38.48 -49.61 8.37
CA ARG A 211 38.80 -48.21 8.71
C ARG A 211 38.21 -47.15 7.77
N LYS A 212 37.93 -47.48 6.50
CA LYS A 212 37.29 -46.54 5.55
C LYS A 212 35.79 -46.36 5.82
N GLN A 213 35.08 -47.45 6.09
CA GLN A 213 33.64 -47.39 6.42
C GLN A 213 33.40 -46.64 7.74
N LYS A 214 34.26 -46.89 8.74
CA LYS A 214 34.24 -46.24 10.07
C LYS A 214 34.39 -44.70 10.04
N ARG A 215 34.90 -44.12 8.94
CA ARG A 215 34.91 -42.65 8.71
C ARG A 215 33.58 -42.14 8.16
N ASN A 216 33.09 -42.74 7.06
CA ASN A 216 31.84 -42.32 6.43
C ASN A 216 30.63 -42.46 7.37
N ASP A 217 30.63 -43.45 8.26
CA ASP A 217 29.50 -43.70 9.15
C ASP A 217 29.43 -42.73 10.34
N ARG A 218 30.55 -42.09 10.73
CA ARG A 218 30.55 -41.02 11.74
C ARG A 218 30.15 -39.65 11.13
N LEU A 219 30.20 -39.55 9.80
CA LEU A 219 30.05 -38.31 9.03
C LEU A 219 28.60 -37.78 8.94
N PHE A 220 27.57 -38.63 9.06
CA PHE A 220 26.20 -38.21 8.76
C PHE A 220 25.28 -37.98 9.97
N PHE A 221 25.58 -38.54 11.15
CA PHE A 221 24.71 -38.44 12.33
C PHE A 221 24.58 -37.01 12.88
N GLN A 222 25.63 -36.19 12.84
CA GLN A 222 25.57 -34.82 13.38
C GLN A 222 24.60 -33.93 12.57
N GLY A 223 24.49 -34.18 11.26
CA GLY A 223 23.48 -33.54 10.41
C GLY A 223 22.05 -33.98 10.75
N VAL A 224 21.84 -35.28 11.07
CA VAL A 224 20.53 -35.79 11.53
C VAL A 224 20.10 -35.09 12.82
N ALA A 225 21.00 -35.01 13.81
CA ALA A 225 20.73 -34.28 15.04
C ALA A 225 20.43 -32.79 14.78
N THR A 226 21.16 -32.13 13.89
CA THR A 226 20.93 -30.73 13.52
C THR A 226 19.56 -30.49 12.88
N ALA A 227 19.09 -31.41 12.04
CA ALA A 227 17.77 -31.36 11.43
C ALA A 227 16.67 -31.70 12.45
N ALA A 228 16.86 -32.73 13.27
CA ALA A 228 15.93 -33.15 14.31
C ALA A 228 15.71 -32.06 15.37
N VAL A 229 16.77 -31.40 15.87
CA VAL A 229 16.65 -30.26 16.79
C VAL A 229 15.82 -29.13 16.17
N SER A 230 15.98 -28.86 14.87
CA SER A 230 15.23 -27.80 14.17
C SER A 230 13.74 -28.13 14.00
N LEU A 231 13.41 -29.42 13.89
CA LEU A 231 12.04 -29.92 13.86
C LEU A 231 11.42 -29.84 15.26
N ILE A 232 12.13 -30.34 16.28
CA ILE A 232 11.68 -30.33 17.68
C ILE A 232 11.45 -28.89 18.16
N ASP A 233 12.38 -27.96 17.94
CA ASP A 233 12.25 -26.52 18.26
C ASP A 233 10.93 -25.90 17.75
N ALA A 234 10.45 -26.29 16.57
CA ALA A 234 9.21 -25.79 16.02
C ALA A 234 7.94 -26.52 16.53
N LEU A 235 8.07 -27.75 17.03
CA LEU A 235 6.97 -28.54 17.60
C LEU A 235 6.75 -28.20 19.08
N VAL A 236 7.83 -27.98 19.83
CA VAL A 236 7.84 -27.61 21.26
C VAL A 236 7.01 -26.35 21.52
N LYS A 237 7.10 -25.34 20.64
CA LYS A 237 6.34 -24.08 20.77
C LYS A 237 4.81 -24.23 20.74
N ARG A 238 4.30 -25.41 20.34
CA ARG A 238 2.86 -25.75 20.41
C ARG A 238 2.58 -26.79 21.49
N ASN A 239 3.41 -27.82 21.59
CA ASN A 239 3.26 -28.92 22.54
C ASN A 239 4.55 -29.09 23.39
N PRO A 240 4.77 -28.28 24.45
CA PRO A 240 5.99 -28.38 25.25
C PRO A 240 6.14 -29.73 25.97
N ASP A 241 5.04 -30.24 26.54
CA ASP A 241 5.04 -31.41 27.43
C ASP A 241 5.44 -32.70 26.73
N GLU A 242 4.92 -32.95 25.53
CA GLU A 242 5.20 -34.17 24.75
C GLU A 242 6.70 -34.32 24.45
N TYR A 243 7.40 -33.19 24.28
CA TYR A 243 8.82 -33.17 23.90
C TYR A 243 9.78 -32.99 25.09
N LYS A 244 9.29 -32.90 26.34
CA LYS A 244 10.11 -32.66 27.55
C LYS A 244 11.29 -33.63 27.72
N GLY A 245 11.15 -34.87 27.23
CA GLY A 245 12.23 -35.87 27.18
C GLY A 245 13.46 -35.46 26.34
N CYS A 246 13.38 -34.43 25.51
CA CYS A 246 14.51 -33.92 24.73
C CYS A 246 15.53 -33.14 25.58
N VAL A 247 15.13 -32.53 26.70
CA VAL A 247 15.97 -31.61 27.50
C VAL A 247 17.23 -32.31 28.04
N ASN A 248 17.06 -33.45 28.72
CA ASN A 248 18.19 -34.23 29.25
C ASN A 248 19.15 -34.68 28.13
N LEU A 249 18.59 -35.10 26.98
CA LEU A 249 19.37 -35.49 25.82
C LEU A 249 20.16 -34.29 25.25
N ALA A 250 19.52 -33.13 25.09
CA ALA A 250 20.12 -31.91 24.60
C ALA A 250 21.29 -31.44 25.51
N VAL A 251 21.10 -31.41 26.83
CA VAL A 251 22.17 -31.08 27.80
C VAL A 251 23.31 -32.10 27.73
N SER A 252 23.02 -33.41 27.66
CA SER A 252 24.05 -34.45 27.52
C SER A 252 24.84 -34.36 26.20
N ARG A 253 24.22 -33.84 25.14
CA ARG A 253 24.88 -33.58 23.86
C ARG A 253 25.71 -32.31 23.91
N LEU A 254 25.18 -31.23 24.48
CA LEU A 254 25.89 -29.98 24.63
C LEU A 254 27.17 -30.16 25.45
N SER A 255 27.10 -30.84 26.61
CA SER A 255 28.27 -31.13 27.44
C SER A 255 29.35 -31.91 26.69
N ARG A 256 28.96 -32.95 25.94
CA ARG A 256 29.90 -33.74 25.14
C ARG A 256 30.56 -32.93 24.02
N ILE A 257 29.84 -32.00 23.39
CA ILE A 257 30.42 -31.13 22.34
C ILE A 257 31.35 -30.09 22.97
N VAL A 258 30.94 -29.43 24.06
CA VAL A 258 31.76 -28.41 24.73
C VAL A 258 33.02 -29.02 25.35
N THR A 259 32.97 -30.22 25.92
CA THR A 259 34.16 -30.89 26.49
C THR A 259 35.06 -31.53 25.43
N SER A 260 34.59 -31.74 24.19
CA SER A 260 35.36 -32.43 23.15
C SER A 260 36.61 -31.68 22.67
N SER A 261 37.58 -32.44 22.19
CA SER A 261 38.77 -31.92 21.51
C SER A 261 38.51 -31.75 20.01
N TYR A 262 39.29 -30.87 19.36
CA TYR A 262 39.18 -30.61 17.92
C TYR A 262 39.45 -31.85 17.03
N THR A 263 40.00 -32.92 17.61
CA THR A 263 40.23 -34.22 16.97
C THR A 263 38.97 -35.07 16.84
N ASP A 264 37.94 -34.84 17.66
CA ASP A 264 36.80 -35.75 17.79
C ASP A 264 35.74 -35.54 16.70
N PHE A 265 35.63 -34.29 16.24
CA PHE A 265 34.64 -33.79 15.26
C PHE A 265 35.32 -33.15 14.03
N GLN A 266 36.29 -33.82 13.42
CA GLN A 266 37.14 -33.25 12.34
C GLN A 266 36.32 -32.59 11.21
N ASP A 267 35.24 -33.22 10.75
CA ASP A 267 34.41 -32.73 9.63
C ASP A 267 33.37 -31.66 10.05
N TYR A 268 33.05 -31.56 11.35
CA TYR A 268 32.08 -30.59 11.91
C TYR A 268 32.74 -29.48 12.75
N THR A 269 34.09 -29.43 12.77
CA THR A 269 34.85 -28.39 13.45
C THR A 269 35.05 -27.21 12.51
N TYR A 270 34.38 -26.10 12.77
CA TYR A 270 34.50 -24.89 11.97
C TYR A 270 35.54 -23.95 12.59
N TYR A 271 36.68 -23.76 11.93
CA TYR A 271 37.79 -22.91 12.41
C TYR A 271 38.14 -23.16 13.89
N PHE A 272 38.45 -24.41 14.26
CA PHE A 272 38.78 -24.83 15.64
C PHE A 272 37.63 -24.70 16.68
N VAL A 273 36.40 -24.38 16.27
CA VAL A 273 35.20 -24.44 17.12
C VAL A 273 34.41 -25.72 16.81
N PRO A 274 34.13 -26.60 17.78
CA PRO A 274 33.39 -27.84 17.54
C PRO A 274 31.89 -27.55 17.33
N ALA A 275 31.35 -27.94 16.17
CA ALA A 275 29.93 -27.92 15.83
C ALA A 275 29.11 -26.67 16.27
N PRO A 276 29.57 -25.43 16.00
CA PRO A 276 29.00 -24.21 16.60
C PRO A 276 27.50 -24.03 16.33
N TRP A 277 27.04 -24.28 15.09
CA TRP A 277 25.61 -24.14 14.75
C TRP A 277 24.71 -25.15 15.47
N LEU A 278 25.24 -26.30 15.86
CA LEU A 278 24.48 -27.25 16.66
C LEU A 278 24.44 -26.82 18.12
N CYS A 279 25.55 -26.31 18.68
CA CYS A 279 25.52 -25.71 20.02
C CYS A 279 24.47 -24.59 20.11
N VAL A 280 24.46 -23.66 19.15
CA VAL A 280 23.43 -22.60 19.06
C VAL A 280 22.02 -23.19 19.00
N LYS A 281 21.76 -24.19 18.15
CA LYS A 281 20.44 -24.82 18.07
C LYS A 281 20.03 -25.59 19.33
N LEU A 282 20.97 -26.23 20.03
CA LEU A 282 20.69 -26.91 21.29
C LEU A 282 20.40 -25.90 22.41
N LEU A 283 21.16 -24.81 22.49
CA LEU A 283 20.91 -23.71 23.44
C LEU A 283 19.55 -23.06 23.19
N ARG A 284 19.18 -22.82 21.92
CA ARG A 284 17.86 -22.30 21.55
C ARG A 284 16.72 -23.25 21.86
N LEU A 285 16.90 -24.55 21.62
CA LEU A 285 15.91 -25.56 22.03
C LEU A 285 15.69 -25.55 23.55
N LEU A 286 16.75 -25.32 24.35
CA LEU A 286 16.66 -25.21 25.80
C LEU A 286 15.97 -23.92 26.27
N GLN A 287 16.01 -22.81 25.50
CA GLN A 287 15.27 -21.59 25.82
C GLN A 287 13.75 -21.78 25.77
N ASN A 288 13.22 -22.72 24.96
CA ASN A 288 11.78 -23.00 24.94
C ASN A 288 11.28 -23.76 26.19
N TYR A 289 12.14 -24.03 27.18
CA TYR A 289 11.82 -24.79 28.38
C TYR A 289 12.24 -24.03 29.66
N PRO A 290 11.52 -24.22 30.78
CA PRO A 290 11.99 -23.78 32.10
C PRO A 290 13.26 -24.56 32.52
N PRO A 291 13.96 -24.12 33.58
CA PRO A 291 15.12 -24.82 34.15
C PRO A 291 14.82 -26.31 34.42
N PRO A 292 15.75 -27.24 34.12
CA PRO A 292 15.51 -28.67 34.32
C PRO A 292 15.20 -29.02 35.78
N ASP A 293 14.08 -29.73 36.01
CA ASP A 293 13.65 -30.18 37.33
C ASP A 293 14.68 -31.08 38.02
N ASP A 294 15.43 -31.87 37.24
CA ASP A 294 16.48 -32.78 37.71
C ASP A 294 17.76 -31.98 38.09
N PRO A 295 18.16 -31.96 39.38
CA PRO A 295 19.35 -31.23 39.83
C PRO A 295 20.65 -31.67 39.14
N SER A 296 20.74 -32.93 38.72
CA SER A 296 21.94 -33.46 38.04
C SER A 296 22.05 -32.95 36.60
N VAL A 297 20.93 -32.77 35.92
CA VAL A 297 20.87 -32.17 34.57
C VAL A 297 21.12 -30.67 34.66
N ARG A 298 20.59 -29.99 35.69
CA ARG A 298 20.82 -28.58 35.95
C ARG A 298 22.30 -28.28 36.25
N SER A 299 22.94 -29.04 37.16
CA SER A 299 24.38 -28.89 37.45
C SER A 299 25.22 -29.04 36.18
N ARG A 300 24.95 -30.08 35.38
CA ARG A 300 25.64 -30.31 34.11
C ARG A 300 25.42 -29.17 33.11
N LEU A 301 24.25 -28.56 33.06
CA LEU A 301 23.99 -27.40 32.20
C LEU A 301 24.79 -26.18 32.67
N ASN A 302 24.83 -25.89 33.98
CA ASN A 302 25.61 -24.79 34.53
C ASN A 302 27.12 -24.96 34.23
N GLU A 303 27.68 -26.17 34.43
CA GLU A 303 29.05 -26.51 34.02
C GLU A 303 29.31 -26.30 32.51
N CYS A 304 28.33 -26.56 31.65
CA CYS A 304 28.43 -26.28 30.21
C CYS A 304 28.47 -24.78 29.92
N LEU A 305 27.66 -23.99 30.63
CA LEU A 305 27.61 -22.54 30.47
C LEU A 305 28.90 -21.88 30.98
N ASP A 306 29.39 -22.29 32.15
CA ASP A 306 30.69 -21.87 32.68
C ASP A 306 31.85 -22.21 31.74
N THR A 307 31.87 -23.42 31.16
CA THR A 307 32.92 -23.80 30.21
C THR A 307 32.82 -23.06 28.87
N ILE A 308 31.63 -22.63 28.43
CA ILE A 308 31.46 -21.72 27.29
C ILE A 308 31.99 -20.32 27.63
N LEU A 309 31.66 -19.77 28.81
CA LEU A 309 32.15 -18.48 29.29
C LEU A 309 33.69 -18.47 29.42
N ASN A 310 34.27 -19.51 30.00
CA ASN A 310 35.73 -19.66 30.11
C ASN A 310 36.40 -19.67 28.72
N LYS A 311 35.83 -20.39 27.74
CA LYS A 311 36.33 -20.44 26.36
C LYS A 311 36.23 -19.13 25.60
N ALA A 312 35.37 -18.20 26.02
CA ALA A 312 35.32 -16.84 25.48
C ALA A 312 36.50 -15.98 25.97
N GLN A 313 36.90 -16.18 27.23
CA GLN A 313 38.02 -15.48 27.88
C GLN A 313 39.38 -16.04 27.44
N GLU A 314 39.45 -17.31 27.02
CA GLU A 314 40.65 -17.87 26.37
C GLU A 314 41.12 -17.00 25.17
N PRO A 315 42.45 -16.85 24.97
CA PRO A 315 42.98 -16.15 23.81
C PRO A 315 42.59 -16.86 22.50
N LEU A 316 42.32 -16.08 21.45
CA LEU A 316 41.89 -16.59 20.15
C LEU A 316 42.92 -17.55 19.55
N LYS A 317 42.52 -18.79 19.29
CA LYS A 317 43.36 -19.85 18.70
C LYS A 317 43.67 -19.60 17.22
N SER A 318 42.96 -18.67 16.60
CA SER A 318 43.19 -18.23 15.23
C SER A 318 42.86 -16.74 15.07
N LYS A 319 43.71 -16.00 14.33
CA LYS A 319 43.49 -14.59 13.99
C LYS A 319 42.39 -14.34 12.94
N LYS A 320 41.75 -15.40 12.42
CA LYS A 320 40.70 -15.29 11.40
C LYS A 320 39.36 -14.90 12.05
N VAL A 321 38.71 -13.87 11.54
CA VAL A 321 37.42 -13.35 12.04
C VAL A 321 36.34 -14.46 12.13
N GLN A 322 36.35 -15.42 11.21
CA GLN A 322 35.41 -16.56 11.23
C GLN A 322 35.51 -17.42 12.51
N HIS A 323 36.69 -17.50 13.13
CA HIS A 323 36.88 -18.18 14.43
C HIS A 323 36.21 -17.37 15.57
N SER A 324 36.45 -16.06 15.61
CA SER A 324 35.83 -15.14 16.57
C SER A 324 34.31 -15.21 16.47
N ASN A 325 33.75 -15.03 15.27
CA ASN A 325 32.31 -15.02 15.05
C ASN A 325 31.63 -16.34 15.41
N ALA A 326 32.23 -17.48 15.05
CA ALA A 326 31.67 -18.79 15.37
C ALA A 326 31.71 -19.11 16.87
N ARG A 327 32.76 -18.66 17.57
CA ARG A 327 32.86 -18.77 19.03
C ARG A 327 31.85 -17.85 19.72
N ASN A 328 31.78 -16.59 19.29
CA ASN A 328 30.91 -15.59 19.89
C ASN A 328 29.42 -15.89 19.62
N ALA A 329 29.07 -16.53 18.49
CA ALA A 329 27.70 -16.98 18.24
C ALA A 329 27.20 -18.01 19.27
N VAL A 330 28.06 -18.96 19.69
CA VAL A 330 27.73 -19.90 20.77
C VAL A 330 27.65 -19.18 22.12
N LEU A 331 28.51 -18.20 22.35
CA LEU A 331 28.53 -17.38 23.57
C LEU A 331 27.27 -16.52 23.73
N PHE A 332 26.84 -15.79 22.69
CA PHE A 332 25.62 -14.97 22.74
C PHE A 332 24.37 -15.83 22.97
N GLU A 333 24.25 -17.00 22.31
CA GLU A 333 23.12 -17.90 22.55
C GLU A 333 23.14 -18.52 23.96
N ALA A 334 24.33 -18.75 24.52
CA ALA A 334 24.50 -19.20 25.90
C ALA A 334 24.15 -18.09 26.92
N ILE A 335 24.53 -16.84 26.64
CA ILE A 335 24.13 -15.67 27.44
C ILE A 335 22.62 -15.47 27.39
N ASN A 336 21.99 -15.58 26.22
CA ASN A 336 20.54 -15.50 26.09
C ASN A 336 19.83 -16.62 26.87
N LEU A 337 20.39 -17.84 26.90
CA LEU A 337 19.87 -18.91 27.76
C LEU A 337 20.06 -18.61 29.26
N ILE A 338 21.21 -18.04 29.68
CA ILE A 338 21.44 -17.62 31.07
C ILE A 338 20.40 -16.57 31.50
N ILE A 339 20.14 -15.56 30.65
CA ILE A 339 19.15 -14.50 30.90
C ILE A 339 17.74 -15.08 30.99
N HIS A 340 17.34 -15.94 30.05
CA HIS A 340 15.99 -16.54 30.05
C HIS A 340 15.72 -17.44 31.28
N MET A 341 16.75 -18.05 31.84
CA MET A 341 16.60 -18.95 32.99
C MET A 341 16.56 -18.23 34.34
N ASP A 342 17.22 -17.07 34.46
CA ASP A 342 17.31 -16.18 35.64
C ASP A 342 17.55 -16.86 37.02
N CYS A 343 18.12 -18.07 37.02
CA CYS A 343 18.28 -18.90 38.23
C CYS A 343 19.60 -18.68 38.99
N GLU A 344 20.64 -18.19 38.32
CA GLU A 344 22.03 -18.22 38.79
C GLU A 344 22.67 -16.83 38.67
N SER A 345 22.63 -16.06 39.77
CA SER A 345 23.22 -14.71 39.85
C SER A 345 24.71 -14.69 39.50
N SER A 346 25.43 -15.77 39.81
CA SER A 346 26.84 -15.97 39.46
C SER A 346 27.07 -15.90 37.94
N LEU A 347 26.28 -16.65 37.15
CA LEU A 347 26.36 -16.70 35.70
C LEU A 347 25.90 -15.38 35.06
N LEU A 348 24.85 -14.75 35.60
CA LEU A 348 24.35 -13.45 35.12
C LEU A 348 25.39 -12.34 35.27
N VAL A 349 26.05 -12.23 36.42
CA VAL A 349 27.12 -11.24 36.65
C VAL A 349 28.32 -11.53 35.74
N ARG A 350 28.70 -12.80 35.54
CA ARG A 350 29.76 -13.16 34.57
C ARG A 350 29.39 -12.80 33.13
N ALA A 351 28.14 -13.05 32.72
CA ALA A 351 27.63 -12.68 31.40
C ALA A 351 27.64 -11.16 31.20
N CYS A 352 27.13 -10.39 32.18
CA CYS A 352 27.13 -8.92 32.14
C CYS A 352 28.55 -8.34 31.95
N ASN A 353 29.51 -8.79 32.77
CA ASN A 353 30.92 -8.38 32.64
C ASN A 353 31.51 -8.74 31.25
N GLN A 354 31.12 -9.89 30.68
CA GLN A 354 31.59 -10.31 29.37
C GLN A 354 30.97 -9.47 28.23
N LEU A 355 29.70 -9.09 28.35
CA LEU A 355 29.05 -8.14 27.44
C LEU A 355 29.68 -6.74 27.55
N GLY A 356 30.02 -6.29 28.76
CA GLY A 356 30.67 -4.99 29.00
C GLY A 356 32.00 -4.86 28.27
N GLN A 357 32.79 -5.93 28.20
CA GLN A 357 34.01 -5.99 27.38
C GLN A 357 33.70 -5.89 25.87
N PHE A 358 32.57 -6.44 25.41
CA PHE A 358 32.18 -6.36 23.99
C PHE A 358 31.72 -4.96 23.57
N LEU A 359 31.16 -4.14 24.47
CA LEU A 359 30.82 -2.74 24.19
C LEU A 359 32.03 -1.90 23.76
N GLN A 360 33.23 -2.22 24.25
CA GLN A 360 34.48 -1.53 23.90
C GLN A 360 35.22 -2.19 22.71
N ASN A 361 34.63 -3.21 22.07
CA ASN A 361 35.29 -3.92 20.98
C ASN A 361 35.31 -3.07 19.68
N ARG A 362 36.32 -3.31 18.84
CA ARG A 362 36.50 -2.64 17.54
C ARG A 362 35.47 -3.06 16.48
N GLU A 363 34.83 -4.20 16.66
CA GLU A 363 33.81 -4.70 15.72
C GLU A 363 32.41 -4.18 16.09
N THR A 364 31.85 -3.32 15.23
CA THR A 364 30.49 -2.75 15.38
C THR A 364 29.42 -3.81 15.64
N ASN A 365 29.49 -4.95 14.94
CA ASN A 365 28.54 -6.06 15.08
C ASN A 365 28.54 -6.67 16.49
N LEU A 366 29.71 -6.75 17.16
CA LEU A 366 29.80 -7.27 18.52
C LEU A 366 29.28 -6.26 19.54
N ARG A 367 29.47 -4.95 19.30
CA ARG A 367 28.88 -3.89 20.11
C ARG A 367 27.35 -3.86 20.00
N TYR A 368 26.81 -3.98 18.78
CA TYR A 368 25.37 -4.09 18.54
C TYR A 368 24.75 -5.26 19.31
N LEU A 369 25.30 -6.48 19.15
CA LEU A 369 24.80 -7.67 19.85
C LEU A 369 24.97 -7.58 21.37
N ALA A 370 26.03 -6.93 21.86
CA ALA A 370 26.23 -6.71 23.29
C ALA A 370 25.18 -5.76 23.89
N LEU A 371 24.83 -4.67 23.21
CA LEU A 371 23.74 -3.78 23.63
C LEU A 371 22.38 -4.50 23.62
N GLU A 372 22.13 -5.32 22.59
CA GLU A 372 20.89 -6.09 22.45
C GLU A 372 20.73 -7.14 23.58
N SER A 373 21.74 -7.97 23.85
CA SER A 373 21.71 -8.92 24.98
C SER A 373 21.73 -8.21 26.35
N MET A 374 22.38 -7.06 26.49
CA MET A 374 22.31 -6.29 27.75
C MET A 374 20.92 -5.73 28.03
N CYS A 375 20.14 -5.37 27.00
CA CYS A 375 18.78 -4.85 27.18
C CYS A 375 17.86 -5.90 27.83
N LEU A 376 18.03 -7.18 27.47
CA LEU A 376 17.32 -8.30 28.10
C LEU A 376 17.84 -8.63 29.51
N LEU A 377 19.12 -8.34 29.76
CA LEU A 377 19.74 -8.55 31.08
C LEU A 377 19.33 -7.45 32.08
N ALA A 378 19.09 -6.22 31.59
CA ALA A 378 18.66 -5.09 32.42
C ALA A 378 17.29 -5.26 33.09
N THR A 379 16.44 -6.16 32.60
CA THR A 379 15.12 -6.46 33.20
C THR A 379 15.19 -7.47 34.36
N SER A 380 16.34 -8.13 34.58
CA SER A 380 16.55 -9.07 35.70
C SER A 380 17.05 -8.32 36.95
N GLU A 381 16.33 -8.47 38.07
CA GLU A 381 16.63 -7.80 39.34
C GLU A 381 18.05 -8.10 39.85
N PHE A 382 18.50 -9.36 39.73
CA PHE A 382 19.80 -9.81 40.23
C PHE A 382 21.00 -9.19 39.50
N SER A 383 20.78 -8.67 38.29
CA SER A 383 21.87 -8.28 37.38
C SER A 383 21.81 -6.81 36.93
N HIS A 384 20.69 -6.12 37.22
CA HIS A 384 20.50 -4.69 37.01
C HIS A 384 21.65 -3.82 37.57
N GLU A 385 22.11 -4.08 38.79
CA GLU A 385 23.25 -3.37 39.42
C GLU A 385 24.61 -3.62 38.72
N ALA A 386 24.77 -4.76 38.04
CA ALA A 386 25.97 -5.00 37.23
C ALA A 386 25.91 -4.22 35.91
N VAL A 387 24.72 -4.09 35.32
CA VAL A 387 24.47 -3.34 34.08
C VAL A 387 24.71 -1.84 34.27
N LYS A 388 24.25 -1.25 35.38
CA LYS A 388 24.47 0.17 35.72
C LYS A 388 25.94 0.60 35.69
N LYS A 389 26.88 -0.28 36.07
CA LYS A 389 28.34 0.01 36.03
C LYS A 389 28.88 0.29 34.63
N HIS A 390 28.12 -0.01 33.59
CA HIS A 390 28.46 0.28 32.20
C HIS A 390 27.68 1.48 31.62
N GLN A 391 26.87 2.21 32.41
CA GLN A 391 26.07 3.35 31.95
C GLN A 391 26.92 4.39 31.17
N GLU A 392 28.08 4.80 31.69
CA GLU A 392 28.98 5.74 31.00
C GLU A 392 29.45 5.21 29.64
N THR A 393 29.72 3.90 29.50
CA THR A 393 30.15 3.34 28.21
C THR A 393 29.00 3.28 27.20
N VAL A 394 27.76 3.13 27.67
CA VAL A 394 26.54 3.21 26.83
C VAL A 394 26.24 4.64 26.40
N ILE A 395 26.38 5.64 27.29
CA ILE A 395 26.26 7.07 26.94
C ILE A 395 27.34 7.46 25.91
N ASN A 396 28.59 7.01 26.11
CA ASN A 396 29.65 7.21 25.14
C ASN A 396 29.37 6.50 23.80
N ALA A 397 28.75 5.31 23.80
CA ALA A 397 28.32 4.65 22.57
C ALA A 397 27.22 5.46 21.85
N LEU A 398 26.26 6.04 22.57
CA LEU A 398 25.22 6.90 21.99
C LEU A 398 25.83 8.13 21.28
N LYS A 399 26.84 8.76 21.88
CA LYS A 399 27.50 9.98 21.35
C LYS A 399 28.53 9.73 20.25
N SER A 400 29.28 8.63 20.33
CA SER A 400 30.47 8.41 19.47
C SER A 400 30.24 7.46 18.28
N GLU A 401 29.20 6.64 18.31
CA GLU A 401 28.93 5.68 17.23
C GLU A 401 28.35 6.35 15.99
N ARG A 402 28.87 5.98 14.82
CA ARG A 402 28.38 6.47 13.52
C ARG A 402 27.11 5.75 13.05
N ASP A 403 26.87 4.55 13.57
CA ASP A 403 25.79 3.68 13.14
C ASP A 403 24.47 4.04 13.86
N VAL A 404 23.41 4.27 13.08
CA VAL A 404 22.06 4.59 13.59
C VAL A 404 21.49 3.47 14.44
N SER A 405 21.63 2.21 14.02
CA SER A 405 21.05 1.05 14.69
C SER A 405 21.78 0.75 16.01
N VAL A 406 23.09 1.00 16.07
CA VAL A 406 23.83 0.91 17.34
C VAL A 406 23.38 2.00 18.32
N ARG A 407 23.20 3.25 17.86
CA ARG A 407 22.67 4.35 18.69
C ARG A 407 21.25 4.05 19.17
N GLN A 408 20.38 3.48 18.33
CA GLN A 408 19.05 3.01 18.74
C GLN A 408 19.11 1.95 19.85
N ARG A 409 20.00 0.96 19.75
CA ARG A 409 20.17 -0.06 20.81
C ARG A 409 20.79 0.52 22.09
N ALA A 410 21.62 1.54 22.00
CA ALA A 410 22.09 2.28 23.19
C ALA A 410 20.92 3.00 23.89
N VAL A 411 19.97 3.60 23.14
CA VAL A 411 18.74 4.18 23.70
C VAL A 411 17.80 3.12 24.27
N ASP A 412 17.63 1.96 23.63
CA ASP A 412 16.88 0.82 24.20
C ASP A 412 17.48 0.41 25.56
N LEU A 413 18.81 0.26 25.65
CA LEU A 413 19.49 -0.13 26.88
C LEU A 413 19.42 0.96 27.97
N LEU A 414 19.64 2.23 27.63
CA LEU A 414 19.48 3.34 28.57
C LEU A 414 18.06 3.43 29.13
N TYR A 415 17.04 3.12 28.32
CA TYR A 415 15.66 3.03 28.77
C TYR A 415 15.44 1.84 29.73
N ALA A 416 16.00 0.67 29.42
CA ALA A 416 15.83 -0.54 30.24
C ALA A 416 16.63 -0.51 31.56
N MET A 417 17.81 0.14 31.58
CA MET A 417 18.65 0.29 32.77
C MET A 417 18.28 1.49 33.65
N CYS A 418 17.24 2.26 33.27
CA CYS A 418 16.82 3.46 33.97
C CYS A 418 15.98 3.10 35.21
N ASP A 419 16.33 3.68 36.35
CA ASP A 419 15.66 3.57 37.64
C ASP A 419 15.56 4.94 38.33
N ARG A 420 15.08 4.97 39.57
CA ARG A 420 14.95 6.22 40.35
C ARG A 420 16.28 6.89 40.71
N SER A 421 17.42 6.21 40.58
CA SER A 421 18.73 6.73 40.94
C SER A 421 19.46 7.42 39.79
N ASN A 422 19.21 7.00 38.55
CA ASN A 422 19.90 7.50 37.35
C ASN A 422 18.98 8.21 36.33
N ALA A 423 17.68 8.32 36.61
CA ALA A 423 16.71 8.91 35.67
C ALA A 423 17.04 10.34 35.24
N GLU A 424 17.50 11.20 36.15
CA GLU A 424 17.82 12.61 35.83
C GLU A 424 18.97 12.71 34.81
N ASP A 425 20.08 12.01 35.06
CA ASP A 425 21.25 11.94 34.18
C ASP A 425 20.89 11.35 32.81
N ILE A 426 20.17 10.22 32.79
CA ILE A 426 19.80 9.53 31.54
C ILE A 426 18.87 10.40 30.70
N VAL A 427 17.87 11.04 31.30
CA VAL A 427 16.92 11.91 30.59
C VAL A 427 17.63 13.16 30.05
N GLN A 428 18.54 13.77 30.82
CA GLN A 428 19.32 14.92 30.36
C GLN A 428 20.22 14.57 29.17
N GLU A 429 20.88 13.41 29.20
CA GLU A 429 21.71 12.93 28.08
C GLU A 429 20.89 12.54 26.84
N MET A 430 19.73 11.91 27.03
CA MET A 430 18.79 11.64 25.93
C MET A 430 18.28 12.93 25.28
N LEU A 431 17.92 13.96 26.06
CA LEU A 431 17.53 15.27 25.54
C LEU A 431 18.66 15.97 24.77
N THR A 432 19.89 15.93 25.30
CA THR A 432 21.06 16.52 24.66
C THR A 432 21.34 15.86 23.30
N TYR A 433 21.22 14.53 23.23
CA TYR A 433 21.36 13.82 21.96
C TYR A 433 20.20 14.10 20.99
N LEU A 434 18.96 14.28 21.48
CA LEU A 434 17.75 14.51 20.67
C LEU A 434 17.88 15.72 19.71
N GLU A 435 18.57 16.78 20.13
CA GLU A 435 18.86 17.96 19.30
C GLU A 435 19.67 17.62 18.02
N THR A 436 20.52 16.59 18.09
CA THR A 436 21.40 16.14 16.99
C THR A 436 20.91 14.87 16.29
N ALA A 437 19.91 14.18 16.85
CA ALA A 437 19.47 12.86 16.41
C ALA A 437 18.80 12.88 15.02
N ASP A 438 18.87 11.75 14.32
CA ASP A 438 18.23 11.53 13.02
C ASP A 438 16.70 11.44 13.14
N TYR A 439 15.95 11.94 12.14
CA TYR A 439 14.47 12.02 12.10
C TYR A 439 13.77 10.76 12.60
N THR A 440 14.24 9.58 12.16
CA THR A 440 13.63 8.27 12.45
C THR A 440 13.77 7.83 13.91
N ILE A 441 14.74 8.37 14.65
CA ILE A 441 15.01 8.01 16.06
C ILE A 441 14.21 8.92 17.01
N ARG A 442 14.00 10.19 16.61
CA ARG A 442 13.42 11.23 17.48
C ARG A 442 12.06 10.84 18.05
N GLU A 443 11.15 10.33 17.23
CA GLU A 443 9.79 9.99 17.68
C GLU A 443 9.76 8.88 18.74
N GLU A 444 10.65 7.88 18.64
CA GLU A 444 10.78 6.83 19.64
C GLU A 444 11.44 7.35 20.93
N MET A 445 12.45 8.20 20.79
CA MET A 445 13.11 8.85 21.93
C MET A 445 12.17 9.77 22.70
N VAL A 446 11.36 10.57 22.01
CA VAL A 446 10.37 11.46 22.63
C VAL A 446 9.39 10.67 23.51
N LEU A 447 8.87 9.54 23.01
CA LEU A 447 8.00 8.67 23.79
C LEU A 447 8.72 8.07 25.01
N LYS A 448 9.95 7.59 24.85
CA LYS A 448 10.75 7.04 25.96
C LYS A 448 11.09 8.08 27.03
N ILE A 449 11.51 9.28 26.63
CA ILE A 449 11.82 10.38 27.56
C ILE A 449 10.57 10.73 28.38
N ALA A 450 9.40 10.84 27.73
CA ALA A 450 8.14 11.11 28.41
C ALA A 450 7.75 9.99 29.40
N ILE A 451 7.95 8.72 29.05
CA ILE A 451 7.66 7.58 29.94
C ILE A 451 8.63 7.55 31.14
N LEU A 452 9.94 7.78 30.91
CA LEU A 452 10.94 7.78 31.98
C LEU A 452 10.73 8.93 32.96
N SER A 453 10.45 10.14 32.44
CA SER A 453 10.20 11.31 33.29
C SER A 453 8.90 11.15 34.09
N GLU A 454 7.85 10.55 33.53
CA GLU A 454 6.62 10.26 34.29
C GLU A 454 6.85 9.17 35.37
N LYS A 455 7.50 8.06 35.01
CA LYS A 455 7.67 6.88 35.90
C LYS A 455 8.56 7.15 37.10
N TYR A 456 9.58 8.00 36.94
CA TYR A 456 10.63 8.23 37.95
C TYR A 456 10.64 9.65 38.54
N ALA A 457 9.66 10.51 38.22
CA ALA A 457 9.52 11.81 38.88
C ALA A 457 9.35 11.68 40.41
N ILE A 458 10.24 12.34 41.15
CA ILE A 458 10.09 12.61 42.58
C ILE A 458 9.50 14.02 42.77
N ASP A 459 10.02 15.01 42.03
CA ASP A 459 9.43 16.35 41.90
C ASP A 459 8.77 16.50 40.52
N TYR A 460 7.47 16.81 40.50
CA TYR A 460 6.74 17.05 39.25
C TYR A 460 7.13 18.36 38.57
N LYS A 461 7.83 19.28 39.23
CA LYS A 461 8.46 20.45 38.58
C LYS A 461 9.52 20.02 37.58
N TRP A 462 10.37 19.06 37.95
CA TRP A 462 11.36 18.48 37.04
C TRP A 462 10.67 17.80 35.85
N TYR A 463 9.60 17.04 36.08
CA TYR A 463 8.79 16.47 34.98
C TYR A 463 8.28 17.55 34.02
N LEU A 464 7.71 18.65 34.52
CA LEU A 464 7.23 19.74 33.68
C LEU A 464 8.37 20.40 32.88
N ASP A 465 9.51 20.66 33.51
CA ASP A 465 10.70 21.20 32.85
C ASP A 465 11.17 20.30 31.70
N ILE A 466 11.23 18.98 31.92
CA ILE A 466 11.60 18.00 30.90
C ILE A 466 10.59 17.99 29.75
N MET A 467 9.30 17.95 30.04
CA MET A 467 8.25 17.85 29.03
C MET A 467 8.13 19.12 28.19
N LEU A 468 8.29 20.30 28.79
CA LEU A 468 8.29 21.57 28.05
C LEU A 468 9.57 21.74 27.21
N LYS A 469 10.75 21.29 27.71
CA LYS A 469 11.98 21.20 26.89
C LYS A 469 11.81 20.24 25.72
N LEU A 470 11.15 19.10 25.93
CA LEU A 470 10.88 18.08 24.91
C LEU A 470 10.00 18.63 23.78
N ILE A 471 8.91 19.34 24.12
CA ILE A 471 8.03 20.02 23.15
C ILE A 471 8.77 21.14 22.40
N ARG A 472 9.70 21.84 23.07
CA ARG A 472 10.52 22.90 22.44
C ARG A 472 11.53 22.34 21.42
N ILE A 473 12.16 21.19 21.71
CA ILE A 473 13.21 20.61 20.86
C ILE A 473 12.63 19.80 19.70
N ALA A 474 11.61 18.98 19.95
CA ALA A 474 11.13 17.97 19.00
C ALA A 474 9.62 18.03 18.77
N GLY A 475 9.03 19.23 18.84
CA GLY A 475 7.58 19.46 18.85
C GLY A 475 6.77 18.71 17.78
N ASP A 476 7.27 18.66 16.54
CA ASP A 476 6.62 17.97 15.41
C ASP A 476 6.48 16.45 15.63
N PHE A 477 7.37 15.87 16.44
CA PHE A 477 7.45 14.44 16.75
C PHE A 477 6.73 14.07 18.05
N VAL A 478 6.21 15.06 18.78
CA VAL A 478 5.46 14.85 20.01
C VAL A 478 4.06 14.35 19.68
N SER A 479 3.76 13.09 20.00
CA SER A 479 2.42 12.54 19.87
C SER A 479 1.44 13.26 20.82
N GLU A 480 0.17 13.31 20.45
CA GLU A 480 -0.81 14.08 21.23
C GLU A 480 -0.95 13.59 22.68
N GLU A 481 -0.81 12.28 22.88
CA GLU A 481 -0.81 11.62 24.20
C GLU A 481 0.19 12.24 25.19
N VAL A 482 1.34 12.71 24.72
CA VAL A 482 2.38 13.32 25.57
C VAL A 482 1.86 14.61 26.18
N TRP A 483 1.24 15.49 25.37
CA TRP A 483 0.75 16.77 25.86
C TRP A 483 -0.61 16.67 26.56
N TYR A 484 -1.47 15.71 26.17
CA TYR A 484 -2.63 15.31 26.96
C TYR A 484 -2.21 14.85 28.37
N ARG A 485 -1.11 14.10 28.49
CA ARG A 485 -0.62 13.60 29.78
C ARG A 485 -0.03 14.70 30.66
N VAL A 486 0.69 15.67 30.08
CA VAL A 486 1.13 16.88 30.81
C VAL A 486 -0.06 17.60 31.44
N ILE A 487 -1.13 17.84 30.68
CA ILE A 487 -2.34 18.50 31.20
C ILE A 487 -2.97 17.69 32.33
N GLN A 488 -3.14 16.37 32.18
CA GLN A 488 -3.70 15.51 33.22
C GLN A 488 -2.89 15.56 34.53
N VAL A 489 -1.55 15.58 34.44
CA VAL A 489 -0.68 15.67 35.61
C VAL A 489 -0.83 17.02 36.32
N VAL A 490 -0.86 18.14 35.58
CA VAL A 490 -1.06 19.48 36.15
C VAL A 490 -2.44 19.63 36.80
N VAL A 491 -3.50 19.13 36.16
CA VAL A 491 -4.87 19.21 36.72
C VAL A 491 -5.01 18.36 37.98
N ASN A 492 -4.37 17.19 38.04
CA ASN A 492 -4.44 16.28 39.20
C ASN A 492 -3.49 16.65 40.36
N ARG A 493 -2.72 17.74 40.27
CA ARG A 493 -1.67 18.13 41.23
C ARG A 493 -1.62 19.64 41.48
N ASN A 494 -2.21 20.07 42.59
CA ASN A 494 -2.36 21.49 42.95
C ASN A 494 -1.03 22.20 43.27
N ASP A 495 -0.01 21.45 43.68
CA ASP A 495 1.32 21.93 44.06
C ASP A 495 2.15 22.44 42.86
N VAL A 496 1.86 21.97 41.64
CA VAL A 496 2.59 22.37 40.42
C VAL A 496 1.85 23.35 39.52
N GLN A 497 0.56 23.64 39.76
CA GLN A 497 -0.27 24.48 38.87
C GLN A 497 0.28 25.90 38.68
N SER A 498 0.70 26.57 39.75
CA SER A 498 1.28 27.92 39.69
C SER A 498 2.61 27.96 38.93
N TYR A 499 3.44 26.93 39.12
CA TYR A 499 4.72 26.76 38.43
C TYR A 499 4.51 26.46 36.94
N ALA A 500 3.57 25.57 36.62
CA ALA A 500 3.20 25.23 35.25
C ALA A 500 2.69 26.44 34.48
N ALA A 501 1.81 27.26 35.07
CA ALA A 501 1.30 28.49 34.47
C ALA A 501 2.44 29.49 34.17
N LYS A 502 3.37 29.68 35.13
CA LYS A 502 4.53 30.56 34.95
C LYS A 502 5.43 30.11 33.79
N ILE A 503 5.86 28.84 33.77
CA ILE A 503 6.79 28.37 32.73
C ILE A 503 6.10 28.27 31.37
N ALA A 504 4.82 27.90 31.31
CA ALA A 504 4.05 27.95 30.07
C ALA A 504 3.97 29.38 29.50
N PHE A 505 3.78 30.39 30.34
CA PHE A 505 3.81 31.79 29.94
C PHE A 505 5.21 32.23 29.46
N GLU A 506 6.27 31.92 30.20
CA GLU A 506 7.66 32.22 29.79
C GLU A 506 8.04 31.51 28.48
N ALA A 507 7.58 30.28 28.25
CA ALA A 507 7.81 29.54 27.01
C ALA A 507 7.08 30.13 25.79
N LEU A 508 5.89 30.73 25.99
CA LEU A 508 5.14 31.42 24.92
C LEU A 508 5.77 32.75 24.48
N GLN A 509 6.55 33.41 25.34
CA GLN A 509 7.27 34.64 24.98
C GLN A 509 8.36 34.42 23.93
N ALA A 510 8.79 33.17 23.72
CA ALA A 510 9.71 32.84 22.64
C ALA A 510 9.04 33.11 21.27
N PRO A 511 9.71 33.82 20.34
CA PRO A 511 9.15 34.07 19.02
C PRO A 511 8.93 32.77 18.24
N ALA A 512 9.88 31.84 18.34
CA ALA A 512 9.78 30.48 17.79
C ALA A 512 9.16 29.53 18.83
N CYS A 513 7.83 29.42 18.80
CA CYS A 513 7.06 28.49 19.63
C CYS A 513 6.39 27.42 18.74
N HIS A 514 6.56 26.14 19.07
CA HIS A 514 5.89 25.04 18.38
C HIS A 514 4.39 24.96 18.75
N GLU A 515 3.52 24.51 17.84
CA GLU A 515 2.06 24.50 18.06
C GLU A 515 1.63 23.71 19.31
N ASN A 516 2.22 22.53 19.55
CA ASN A 516 1.91 21.74 20.75
C ASN A 516 2.24 22.49 22.06
N MET A 517 3.18 23.46 22.05
CA MET A 517 3.42 24.34 23.21
C MET A 517 2.24 25.31 23.41
N ILE A 518 1.68 25.83 22.32
CA ILE A 518 0.51 26.73 22.34
C ILE A 518 -0.73 25.99 22.84
N LYS A 519 -0.91 24.70 22.47
CA LYS A 519 -1.98 23.85 23.02
C LYS A 519 -1.87 23.68 24.53
N VAL A 520 -0.68 23.28 25.02
CA VAL A 520 -0.42 23.09 26.46
C VAL A 520 -0.60 24.39 27.23
N ALA A 521 0.06 25.46 26.79
CA ALA A 521 0.04 26.75 27.47
C ALA A 521 -1.35 27.40 27.42
N GLY A 522 -2.06 27.31 26.29
CA GLY A 522 -3.45 27.78 26.16
C GLY A 522 -4.39 27.11 27.16
N TYR A 523 -4.32 25.78 27.33
CA TYR A 523 -5.13 25.09 28.32
C TYR A 523 -4.72 25.45 29.76
N ILE A 524 -3.41 25.41 30.09
CA ILE A 524 -2.91 25.69 31.44
C ILE A 524 -3.23 27.13 31.87
N LEU A 525 -3.04 28.12 31.00
CA LEU A 525 -3.40 29.51 31.30
C LEU A 525 -4.92 29.67 31.43
N GLY A 526 -5.72 28.96 30.62
CA GLY A 526 -7.18 28.99 30.72
C GLY A 526 -7.75 28.51 32.05
N GLU A 527 -7.09 27.58 32.74
CA GLU A 527 -7.47 27.11 34.09
C GLU A 527 -6.77 27.91 35.20
N TYR A 528 -5.47 28.18 35.07
CA TYR A 528 -4.59 28.61 36.16
C TYR A 528 -3.94 29.99 35.96
N GLY A 529 -4.33 30.74 34.92
CA GLY A 529 -3.82 32.09 34.64
C GLY A 529 -4.10 33.09 35.76
N ASN A 530 -5.11 32.83 36.59
CA ASN A 530 -5.42 33.60 37.80
C ASN A 530 -4.29 33.55 38.85
N LEU A 531 -3.54 32.44 38.95
CA LEU A 531 -2.44 32.27 39.90
C LEU A 531 -1.23 33.17 39.58
N ILE A 532 -1.10 33.61 38.32
CA ILE A 532 0.01 34.47 37.85
C ILE A 532 -0.44 35.89 37.48
N ALA A 533 -1.74 36.19 37.56
CA ALA A 533 -2.30 37.50 37.20
C ALA A 533 -1.85 38.66 38.09
N LEU A 534 -1.32 38.36 39.29
CA LEU A 534 -0.82 39.34 40.26
C LEU A 534 0.58 39.89 39.91
N ASP A 535 1.34 39.25 39.02
CA ASP A 535 2.63 39.76 38.55
C ASP A 535 2.40 40.77 37.41
N PRO A 536 2.93 42.01 37.49
CA PRO A 536 2.79 43.03 36.44
C PRO A 536 3.36 42.62 35.08
N ARG A 537 4.16 41.55 34.98
CA ARG A 537 4.67 40.99 33.72
C ARG A 537 3.70 40.00 33.05
N SER A 538 2.78 39.43 33.81
CA SER A 538 1.78 38.46 33.36
C SER A 538 0.37 38.91 33.74
N THR A 539 0.09 40.21 33.59
CA THR A 539 -1.27 40.72 33.75
C THR A 539 -2.22 40.00 32.79
N PRO A 540 -3.51 39.88 33.13
CA PRO A 540 -4.47 39.17 32.30
C PRO A 540 -4.50 39.64 30.83
N MET A 541 -4.35 40.95 30.58
CA MET A 541 -4.28 41.52 29.22
C MET A 541 -3.04 41.01 28.46
N ILE A 542 -1.86 40.97 29.09
CA ILE A 542 -0.64 40.45 28.46
C ILE A 542 -0.76 38.95 28.16
N GLN A 543 -1.42 38.18 29.04
CA GLN A 543 -1.70 36.76 28.78
C GLN A 543 -2.61 36.58 27.55
N PHE A 544 -3.66 37.41 27.43
CA PHE A 544 -4.57 37.40 26.29
C PHE A 544 -3.86 37.82 24.99
N ASP A 545 -3.17 38.96 24.99
CA ASP A 545 -2.45 39.48 23.80
C ASP A 545 -1.38 38.50 23.32
N LEU A 546 -0.66 37.84 24.23
CA LEU A 546 0.35 36.84 23.89
C LEU A 546 -0.27 35.62 23.17
N LEU A 547 -1.36 35.07 23.70
CA LEU A 547 -2.09 33.97 23.04
C LEU A 547 -2.73 34.42 21.72
N HIS A 548 -3.32 35.61 21.69
CA HIS A 548 -3.98 36.16 20.51
C HIS A 548 -2.98 36.44 19.36
N SER A 549 -1.77 36.89 19.68
CA SER A 549 -0.69 37.07 18.69
C SER A 549 -0.32 35.78 17.94
N LYS A 550 -0.53 34.62 18.57
CA LYS A 550 -0.26 33.30 17.99
C LYS A 550 -1.52 32.66 17.37
N TYR A 551 -2.71 33.07 17.79
CA TYR A 551 -4.01 32.48 17.40
C TYR A 551 -4.16 32.28 15.89
N HIS A 552 -3.84 33.31 15.10
CA HIS A 552 -4.00 33.29 13.63
C HIS A 552 -3.03 32.35 12.92
N LEU A 553 -1.90 32.00 13.54
CA LEU A 553 -0.85 31.15 13.00
C LEU A 553 -1.08 29.66 13.27
N CYS A 554 -2.10 29.30 14.06
CA CYS A 554 -2.29 27.93 14.57
C CYS A 554 -3.34 27.12 13.79
N SER A 555 -3.21 25.79 13.86
CA SER A 555 -4.19 24.84 13.33
C SER A 555 -5.62 25.03 13.88
N PRO A 556 -6.63 24.47 13.18
CA PRO A 556 -8.01 24.32 13.66
C PRO A 556 -8.14 23.94 15.13
N THR A 557 -7.45 22.87 15.50
CA THR A 557 -7.61 22.23 16.81
C THR A 557 -7.13 23.15 17.92
N THR A 558 -6.02 23.85 17.68
CA THR A 558 -5.46 24.85 18.59
C THR A 558 -6.34 26.09 18.68
N ARG A 559 -6.91 26.58 17.57
CA ARG A 559 -7.83 27.72 17.63
C ARG A 559 -9.11 27.40 18.39
N SER A 560 -9.74 26.26 18.14
CA SER A 560 -10.91 25.78 18.90
C SER A 560 -10.62 25.62 20.40
N LEU A 561 -9.40 25.21 20.76
CA LEU A 561 -8.92 25.15 22.14
C LEU A 561 -8.72 26.56 22.75
N LEU A 562 -8.07 27.48 22.02
CA LEU A 562 -7.85 28.85 22.46
C LEU A 562 -9.14 29.65 22.61
N LEU A 563 -10.17 29.39 21.81
CA LEU A 563 -11.51 29.97 22.03
C LEU A 563 -12.10 29.56 23.39
N SER A 564 -11.90 28.30 23.81
CA SER A 564 -12.30 27.85 25.15
C SER A 564 -11.47 28.50 26.25
N THR A 565 -10.17 28.72 26.03
CA THR A 565 -9.29 29.51 26.91
C THR A 565 -9.80 30.95 27.06
N TYR A 566 -10.14 31.63 25.96
CA TYR A 566 -10.64 33.00 26.02
C TYR A 566 -12.00 33.09 26.74
N MET A 567 -12.88 32.10 26.57
CA MET A 567 -14.13 32.06 27.32
C MET A 567 -13.89 31.88 28.83
N LYS A 568 -12.90 31.07 29.23
CA LYS A 568 -12.47 30.99 30.64
C LYS A 568 -11.85 32.28 31.14
N PHE A 569 -11.09 33.02 30.31
CA PHE A 569 -10.63 34.36 30.65
C PHE A 569 -11.78 35.36 30.90
N ILE A 570 -12.93 35.24 30.25
CA ILE A 570 -14.12 36.06 30.60
C ILE A 570 -14.60 35.75 32.03
N ASN A 571 -14.56 34.48 32.46
CA ASN A 571 -14.95 34.07 33.81
C ASN A 571 -13.93 34.52 34.87
N LEU A 572 -12.64 34.31 34.59
CA LEU A 572 -11.54 34.65 35.51
C LEU A 572 -11.26 36.17 35.60
N PHE A 573 -11.41 36.89 34.48
CA PHE A 573 -11.00 38.28 34.33
C PHE A 573 -12.08 39.13 33.63
N PRO A 574 -13.07 39.66 34.39
CA PRO A 574 -14.14 40.49 33.82
C PRO A 574 -13.64 41.72 33.04
N GLU A 575 -12.44 42.20 33.35
CA GLU A 575 -11.78 43.35 32.70
C GLU A 575 -11.52 43.15 31.20
N ILE A 576 -11.22 41.93 30.75
CA ILE A 576 -10.93 41.63 29.33
C ILE A 576 -12.20 41.26 28.55
N LYS A 577 -13.37 41.19 29.22
CA LYS A 577 -14.60 40.68 28.62
C LYS A 577 -14.96 41.34 27.29
N GLN A 578 -14.78 42.66 27.17
CA GLN A 578 -15.05 43.38 25.92
C GLN A 578 -14.12 42.96 24.79
N TYR A 579 -12.80 42.93 25.02
CA TYR A 579 -11.81 42.50 24.02
C TYR A 579 -12.03 41.06 23.55
N VAL A 580 -12.36 40.12 24.47
CA VAL A 580 -12.71 38.76 24.07
C VAL A 580 -14.01 38.72 23.26
N GLN A 581 -15.05 39.46 23.68
CA GLN A 581 -16.31 39.52 22.94
C GLN A 581 -16.13 40.05 21.52
N ASP A 582 -15.25 41.04 21.32
CA ASP A 582 -14.96 41.58 20.00
C ASP A 582 -14.19 40.56 19.13
N VAL A 583 -13.26 39.79 19.71
CA VAL A 583 -12.61 38.66 19.02
C VAL A 583 -13.59 37.54 18.68
N LEU A 584 -14.57 37.23 19.55
CA LEU A 584 -15.61 36.23 19.28
C LEU A 584 -16.60 36.70 18.20
N ARG A 585 -16.98 37.98 18.22
CA ARG A 585 -17.84 38.64 17.22
C ARG A 585 -17.16 38.83 15.87
N HIS A 586 -15.83 38.89 15.84
CA HIS A 586 -15.07 39.18 14.64
C HIS A 586 -15.53 38.28 13.50
N ASP A 587 -15.65 38.85 12.30
CA ASP A 587 -16.06 38.10 11.11
C ASP A 587 -15.10 36.95 10.81
N SER A 588 -13.89 36.93 11.41
CA SER A 588 -12.93 35.83 11.41
C SER A 588 -13.11 34.74 12.50
N ASN A 589 -14.17 34.76 13.31
CA ASN A 589 -14.50 33.70 14.27
C ASN A 589 -16.00 33.35 14.26
N TYR A 590 -16.88 34.33 14.49
CA TYR A 590 -18.34 34.16 14.57
C TYR A 590 -18.93 33.31 13.41
N ARG A 591 -18.47 33.55 12.18
CA ARG A 591 -18.87 32.82 10.98
C ARG A 591 -18.32 31.38 10.81
N SER A 592 -17.28 30.93 11.53
CA SER A 592 -16.50 29.69 11.25
C SER A 592 -16.83 28.83 9.99
N SER A 593 -15.98 28.77 8.94
CA SER A 593 -16.04 27.69 7.93
C SER A 593 -15.68 26.32 8.50
N ASP A 594 -14.89 26.32 9.58
CA ASP A 594 -14.80 25.23 10.52
C ASP A 594 -15.96 25.31 11.50
N VAL A 595 -16.69 24.19 11.59
CA VAL A 595 -17.87 24.04 12.43
C VAL A 595 -17.51 24.07 13.91
N GLU A 596 -16.35 23.57 14.34
CA GLU A 596 -15.94 23.64 15.75
C GLU A 596 -15.66 25.10 16.16
N ILE A 597 -14.88 25.83 15.36
CA ILE A 597 -14.64 27.26 15.59
C ILE A 597 -15.95 28.05 15.48
N GLN A 598 -16.82 27.74 14.51
CA GLN A 598 -18.12 28.39 14.35
C GLN A 598 -18.98 28.21 15.61
N GLN A 599 -19.16 26.96 16.01
CA GLN A 599 -20.03 26.56 17.10
C GLN A 599 -19.53 27.20 18.39
N ARG A 600 -18.23 27.07 18.71
CA ARG A 600 -17.63 27.67 19.90
C ARG A 600 -17.70 29.19 19.89
N ALA A 601 -17.40 29.85 18.76
CA ALA A 601 -17.47 31.31 18.69
C ALA A 601 -18.90 31.83 18.91
N ILE A 602 -19.91 31.19 18.30
CA ILE A 602 -21.32 31.55 18.48
C ILE A 602 -21.80 31.23 19.90
N GLU A 603 -21.55 30.03 20.41
CA GLU A 603 -21.97 29.60 21.74
C GLU A 603 -21.33 30.46 22.84
N TYR A 604 -20.01 30.66 22.80
CA TYR A 604 -19.31 31.48 23.80
C TYR A 604 -19.72 32.94 23.73
N LEU A 605 -19.95 33.48 22.53
CA LEU A 605 -20.52 34.83 22.39
C LEU A 605 -21.90 34.91 23.07
N ARG A 606 -22.81 33.99 22.76
CA ARG A 606 -24.16 33.99 23.35
C ARG A 606 -24.17 33.75 24.85
N LEU A 607 -23.33 32.85 25.37
CA LEU A 607 -23.13 32.66 26.80
C LEU A 607 -22.60 33.94 27.47
N SER A 608 -21.67 34.65 26.84
CA SER A 608 -21.11 35.91 27.39
C SER A 608 -22.09 37.10 27.35
N GLU A 609 -23.05 37.10 26.41
CA GLU A 609 -24.05 38.16 26.21
C GLU A 609 -25.33 37.95 27.03
N ILE A 610 -25.83 36.71 27.13
CA ILE A 610 -27.19 36.41 27.60
C ILE A 610 -27.22 35.86 29.03
N CYS A 611 -26.20 35.11 29.47
CA CYS A 611 -26.22 34.44 30.77
C CYS A 611 -25.86 35.39 31.93
N SER A 612 -26.45 35.14 33.11
CA SER A 612 -26.05 35.83 34.33
C SER A 612 -24.61 35.43 34.73
N PRO A 613 -23.87 36.30 35.45
CA PRO A 613 -22.52 35.97 35.92
C PRO A 613 -22.45 34.68 36.75
N THR A 614 -23.51 34.39 37.51
CA THR A 614 -23.63 33.16 38.29
C THR A 614 -23.69 31.91 37.43
N VAL A 615 -24.51 31.90 36.38
CA VAL A 615 -24.62 30.76 35.44
C VAL A 615 -23.35 30.59 34.63
N LEU A 616 -22.73 31.70 34.20
CA LEU A 616 -21.45 31.68 33.48
C LEU A 616 -20.32 31.08 34.35
N ALA A 617 -20.28 31.42 35.64
CA ALA A 617 -19.32 30.84 36.60
C ALA A 617 -19.56 29.34 36.85
N THR A 618 -20.81 28.87 36.91
CA THR A 618 -21.13 27.43 37.06
C THR A 618 -20.80 26.62 35.80
N VAL A 619 -21.00 27.18 34.60
CA VAL A 619 -20.66 26.49 33.33
C VAL A 619 -19.14 26.43 33.10
N LEU A 620 -18.39 27.39 33.65
CA LEU A 620 -16.95 27.54 33.48
C LEU A 620 -16.19 27.34 34.82
N GLU A 621 -16.72 26.46 35.68
CA GLU A 621 -16.06 26.03 36.90
C GLU A 621 -14.77 25.23 36.57
N ILE A 622 -13.85 25.17 37.54
CA ILE A 622 -12.55 24.49 37.38
C ILE A 622 -12.80 23.01 37.06
N MET A 623 -12.10 22.49 36.05
CA MET A 623 -12.26 21.11 35.61
C MET A 623 -11.96 20.10 36.75
N PRO A 624 -12.82 19.08 36.96
CA PRO A 624 -12.57 18.05 37.96
C PRO A 624 -11.34 17.21 37.58
N PRO A 625 -10.65 16.59 38.57
CA PRO A 625 -9.46 15.78 38.31
C PRO A 625 -9.77 14.59 37.41
N TYR A 626 -8.84 14.28 36.50
CA TYR A 626 -8.95 13.16 35.58
C TYR A 626 -8.83 11.82 36.32
N PRO A 627 -9.65 10.81 35.97
CA PRO A 627 -9.57 9.48 36.58
C PRO A 627 -8.23 8.81 36.23
N GLU A 628 -7.68 8.07 37.19
CA GLU A 628 -6.45 7.30 36.99
C GLU A 628 -6.66 6.18 35.96
N LYS A 629 -6.10 6.37 34.76
CA LYS A 629 -6.05 5.38 33.69
C LYS A 629 -4.61 4.88 33.52
N GLN A 630 -4.46 3.66 33.01
CA GLN A 630 -3.17 3.18 32.50
C GLN A 630 -2.60 4.20 31.51
N SER A 631 -1.29 4.51 31.61
CA SER A 631 -0.66 5.55 30.81
C SER A 631 -0.79 5.23 29.30
N PRO A 632 -1.42 6.10 28.48
CA PRO A 632 -1.62 5.83 27.05
C PRO A 632 -0.28 5.69 26.30
N LEU A 633 0.77 6.38 26.78
CA LEU A 633 2.13 6.33 26.27
C LEU A 633 2.71 4.91 26.19
N LEU A 634 2.47 4.07 27.22
CA LEU A 634 2.90 2.67 27.22
C LEU A 634 2.11 1.83 26.20
N VAL A 635 0.81 2.10 26.03
CA VAL A 635 -0.03 1.41 25.04
C VAL A 635 0.46 1.71 23.62
N ARG A 636 0.76 2.98 23.31
CA ARG A 636 1.30 3.40 22.01
C ARG A 636 2.70 2.82 21.76
N LEU A 637 3.57 2.75 22.79
CA LEU A 637 4.88 2.11 22.67
C LEU A 637 4.74 0.62 22.32
N LYS A 638 3.83 -0.11 22.97
CA LYS A 638 3.53 -1.51 22.67
C LYS A 638 2.96 -1.72 21.27
N GLN A 639 2.11 -0.82 20.79
CA GLN A 639 1.61 -0.85 19.40
C GLN A 639 2.73 -0.63 18.36
N LYS A 640 3.73 0.20 18.67
CA LYS A 640 4.88 0.45 17.77
C LYS A 640 5.94 -0.65 17.77
N LYS A 641 6.15 -1.35 18.91
CA LYS A 641 7.08 -2.49 19.02
C LYS A 641 6.36 -3.75 19.52
N PRO A 642 5.62 -4.48 18.65
CA PRO A 642 4.96 -5.74 19.02
C PRO A 642 5.91 -6.93 19.26
N LEU A 643 7.23 -6.70 19.33
CA LEU A 643 8.27 -7.73 19.23
C LEU A 643 9.23 -7.82 20.45
N MET A 644 8.94 -7.14 21.56
CA MET A 644 9.80 -7.18 22.78
C MET A 644 9.11 -7.58 24.09
N GLU A 645 7.78 -7.76 24.14
CA GLU A 645 7.06 -8.27 25.31
C GLU A 645 6.00 -9.30 24.90
N ALA A 646 6.46 -10.37 24.25
CA ALA A 646 5.64 -11.52 23.91
C ALA A 646 6.24 -12.82 24.47
N ASP A 647 6.66 -12.79 25.74
CA ASP A 647 6.73 -13.96 26.63
C ASP A 647 6.91 -13.50 28.10
N GLY A 648 6.05 -13.98 28.99
CA GLY A 648 6.36 -14.18 30.43
C GLY A 648 6.52 -12.99 31.39
N SER A 649 5.44 -12.23 31.70
CA SER A 649 5.35 -11.54 33.01
C SER A 649 3.91 -11.27 33.47
N SER A 650 3.25 -12.29 34.02
CA SER A 650 2.11 -12.08 34.93
C SER A 650 2.66 -11.72 36.30
N GLU A 651 2.53 -10.48 36.74
CA GLU A 651 2.95 -10.07 38.09
C GLU A 651 2.18 -10.87 39.17
N PRO A 652 2.87 -11.38 40.21
CA PRO A 652 2.24 -12.14 41.27
C PRO A 652 1.60 -11.22 42.32
N SER A 653 0.30 -11.38 42.57
CA SER A 653 -0.36 -10.77 43.72
C SER A 653 0.08 -11.44 45.02
N VAL A 654 0.95 -10.76 45.77
CA VAL A 654 1.41 -11.21 47.09
C VAL A 654 0.26 -11.14 48.10
N THR A 655 -0.24 -12.30 48.53
CA THR A 655 -1.08 -12.43 49.71
C THR A 655 -0.24 -12.88 50.92
N THR A 656 -0.20 -12.05 51.96
CA THR A 656 0.24 -12.49 53.29
C THR A 656 -0.88 -13.27 53.99
N ALA A 657 -0.51 -14.40 54.60
CA ALA A 657 -1.43 -15.42 55.08
C ALA A 657 -2.13 -15.07 56.40
N THR A 658 -3.24 -15.76 56.70
CA THR A 658 -3.35 -16.68 57.87
C THR A 658 -4.65 -17.50 57.85
N HIS A 659 -4.52 -18.83 57.99
CA HIS A 659 -5.53 -19.83 58.46
C HIS A 659 -6.85 -20.01 57.66
N ALA A 660 -7.47 -21.20 57.57
CA ALA A 660 -7.00 -22.59 57.73
C ALA A 660 -8.05 -23.56 57.11
N GLU A 661 -7.57 -24.73 56.66
CA GLU A 661 -8.25 -26.03 56.52
C GLU A 661 -9.46 -26.25 55.55
N ASP A 662 -9.32 -27.38 54.85
CA ASP A 662 -10.30 -28.31 54.25
C ASP A 662 -11.03 -28.08 52.91
N VAL A 663 -10.94 -29.16 52.13
CA VAL A 663 -11.36 -29.42 50.74
C VAL A 663 -12.07 -30.80 50.82
N PRO A 664 -13.30 -31.03 50.28
CA PRO A 664 -13.39 -31.35 48.85
C PRO A 664 -14.71 -31.05 48.09
N LYS A 665 -14.54 -30.38 46.95
CA LYS A 665 -14.99 -30.75 45.58
C LYS A 665 -16.47 -31.15 45.28
N PHE A 666 -17.01 -30.41 44.31
CA PHE A 666 -18.02 -30.76 43.28
C PHE A 666 -19.47 -31.05 43.70
N ALA A 667 -20.34 -30.05 43.57
CA ALA A 667 -21.50 -30.03 42.64
C ALA A 667 -22.27 -28.70 42.69
N GLU A 668 -22.91 -28.35 41.57
CA GLU A 668 -24.13 -27.53 41.45
C GLU A 668 -24.27 -26.20 42.22
N THR A 669 -24.37 -25.10 41.47
CA THR A 669 -25.12 -23.91 41.93
C THR A 669 -25.91 -23.30 40.78
N ALA A 670 -26.94 -24.05 40.39
CA ALA A 670 -28.23 -23.41 40.19
C ALA A 670 -28.67 -22.73 41.50
N ILE A 671 -29.41 -21.62 41.39
CA ILE A 671 -30.20 -21.02 42.49
C ILE A 671 -29.37 -20.39 43.64
N HIS A 672 -28.90 -19.15 43.46
CA HIS A 672 -29.10 -18.11 44.49
C HIS A 672 -29.17 -16.66 43.96
N LEU A 673 -29.93 -16.45 42.89
CA LEU A 673 -30.42 -15.11 42.48
C LEU A 673 -31.75 -14.73 43.18
N ASN A 674 -32.23 -15.57 44.11
CA ASN A 674 -33.45 -15.35 44.89
C ASN A 674 -33.12 -14.85 46.31
N GLN A 675 -32.71 -13.58 46.44
CA GLN A 675 -32.93 -12.83 47.69
C GLN A 675 -32.90 -11.29 47.54
N GLN A 676 -33.38 -10.77 46.40
CA GLN A 676 -33.86 -9.38 46.27
C GLN A 676 -35.29 -9.33 45.71
N GLN A 677 -36.12 -10.30 46.09
CA GLN A 677 -37.58 -10.25 45.93
C GLN A 677 -38.27 -10.45 47.27
N GLN A 678 -38.33 -9.41 48.10
CA GLN A 678 -39.40 -9.18 49.09
C GLN A 678 -39.25 -7.82 49.80
N GLN A 679 -39.49 -6.73 49.06
CA GLN A 679 -40.10 -5.50 49.60
C GLN A 679 -40.57 -4.62 48.43
N GLN A 680 -41.83 -4.19 48.49
CA GLN A 680 -42.60 -3.41 47.50
C GLN A 680 -43.48 -4.20 46.51
N GLN A 681 -44.28 -5.13 47.05
CA GLN A 681 -45.70 -5.17 46.69
C GLN A 681 -46.51 -4.48 47.78
N GLN A 682 -47.04 -3.29 47.50
CA GLN A 682 -48.37 -2.85 47.96
C GLN A 682 -48.82 -1.64 47.16
N GLN A 683 -50.11 -1.63 46.80
CA GLN A 683 -50.84 -0.53 46.16
C GLN A 683 -50.52 -0.22 44.68
N GLN A 684 -50.94 -1.13 43.80
CA GLN A 684 -51.87 -0.69 42.75
C GLN A 684 -53.28 -0.59 43.37
N GLN A 685 -54.02 0.48 43.08
CA GLN A 685 -55.40 0.37 42.54
C GLN A 685 -56.03 1.73 42.21
N GLN A 686 -56.59 1.82 41.01
CA GLN A 686 -57.67 2.74 40.59
C GLN A 686 -57.28 4.24 40.48
N GLN A 687 -57.89 5.06 39.62
CA GLN A 687 -59.18 4.93 38.93
C GLN A 687 -59.17 5.62 37.55
N GLN A 688 -60.17 5.33 36.71
CA GLN A 688 -60.40 5.99 35.41
C GLN A 688 -61.13 7.35 35.57
N GLN A 689 -61.25 8.05 34.44
CA GLN A 689 -62.28 9.05 34.06
C GLN A 689 -62.11 10.52 34.44
N ASN A 690 -62.34 11.35 33.39
CA ASN A 690 -62.80 12.74 33.36
C ASN A 690 -61.88 13.81 34.00
N GLY A 691 -61.68 14.98 33.39
CA GLY A 691 -62.18 15.51 32.13
C GLY A 691 -62.14 17.05 32.11
N LEU A 692 -62.52 17.65 30.96
CA LEU A 692 -62.74 19.08 30.71
C LEU A 692 -61.48 19.99 30.67
N LEU A 693 -61.20 20.60 29.50
CA LEU A 693 -61.42 22.02 29.13
C LEU A 693 -60.32 22.98 29.69
N VAL A 694 -59.89 24.07 29.03
CA VAL A 694 -60.31 24.65 27.74
C VAL A 694 -59.13 25.35 27.04
N SER A 695 -59.10 25.12 25.73
CA SER A 695 -58.50 25.87 24.62
C SER A 695 -58.59 27.40 24.72
N PHE A 696 -57.67 28.12 24.06
CA PHE A 696 -58.07 29.19 23.13
C PHE A 696 -57.02 29.38 22.04
N ASP A 697 -57.42 29.05 20.81
CA ASP A 697 -56.73 29.44 19.59
C ASP A 697 -56.86 30.95 19.35
N THR A 698 -56.02 31.54 18.50
CA THR A 698 -56.43 31.83 17.11
C THR A 698 -55.28 32.35 16.26
N ASN A 699 -55.24 31.83 15.02
CA ASN A 699 -54.83 32.49 13.77
C ASN A 699 -55.27 33.99 13.70
N GLU A 700 -54.87 34.84 12.75
CA GLU A 700 -54.52 34.59 11.34
C GLU A 700 -53.90 35.85 10.72
N PHE A 701 -52.95 35.72 9.81
CA PHE A 701 -52.98 36.52 8.58
C PHE A 701 -52.24 35.82 7.44
N SER A 702 -52.82 35.85 6.25
CA SER A 702 -52.46 35.03 5.10
C SER A 702 -52.06 35.86 3.87
N SER A 703 -51.30 35.24 2.96
CA SER A 703 -51.34 35.41 1.49
C SER A 703 -50.18 34.59 0.87
N HIS A 704 -50.47 33.44 0.27
CA HIS A 704 -50.73 33.24 -1.17
C HIS A 704 -49.51 33.52 -2.08
N TYR A 705 -49.02 32.48 -2.77
CA TYR A 705 -49.59 32.09 -4.07
C TYR A 705 -49.38 30.59 -4.33
N ASP A 706 -50.37 29.99 -5.01
CA ASP A 706 -50.45 28.56 -5.31
C ASP A 706 -49.72 28.17 -6.61
N GLU A 707 -49.33 26.90 -6.76
CA GLU A 707 -49.96 26.07 -7.80
C GLU A 707 -49.79 24.57 -7.52
N SER A 708 -50.77 23.78 -7.99
CA SER A 708 -51.04 22.43 -7.54
C SER A 708 -50.71 21.34 -8.57
N THR A 709 -50.31 20.16 -8.12
CA THR A 709 -50.91 18.91 -8.65
C THR A 709 -50.77 17.75 -7.67
N SER A 710 -51.90 17.10 -7.37
CA SER A 710 -52.00 15.95 -6.48
C SER A 710 -52.13 14.66 -7.29
N TYR A 711 -51.50 13.57 -6.83
CA TYR A 711 -52.06 12.23 -7.00
C TYR A 711 -51.85 11.37 -5.75
N SER A 712 -52.87 10.58 -5.46
CA SER A 712 -53.17 9.89 -4.20
C SER A 712 -52.24 8.74 -3.83
N LEU A 713 -51.92 8.64 -2.53
CA LEU A 713 -51.55 7.38 -1.87
C LEU A 713 -52.81 6.62 -1.42
N PRO A 714 -52.87 5.29 -1.61
CA PRO A 714 -53.58 4.38 -0.71
C PRO A 714 -52.64 3.96 0.43
N SER A 715 -53.13 4.11 1.66
CA SER A 715 -52.46 3.70 2.89
C SER A 715 -52.41 2.18 3.08
N THR A 716 -51.27 1.67 3.56
CA THR A 716 -51.25 0.44 4.38
C THR A 716 -50.29 0.65 5.56
N ILE A 717 -50.72 0.22 6.74
CA ILE A 717 -50.11 0.54 8.03
C ILE A 717 -48.86 -0.32 8.30
N THR A 718 -47.76 0.29 8.72
CA THR A 718 -46.75 -0.39 9.53
C THR A 718 -46.13 0.55 10.57
N THR A 719 -45.87 0.01 11.76
CA THR A 719 -45.45 0.71 12.98
C THR A 719 -44.16 1.51 12.85
N THR A 720 -44.18 2.77 13.29
CA THR A 720 -43.03 3.67 13.44
C THR A 720 -42.11 3.24 14.58
N THR A 721 -40.93 2.70 14.25
CA THR A 721 -39.74 2.79 15.12
C THR A 721 -39.01 4.10 14.84
N THR A 722 -38.41 4.70 15.87
CA THR A 722 -37.71 5.98 15.80
C THR A 722 -36.44 5.90 14.94
N THR A 723 -36.51 6.39 13.71
CA THR A 723 -35.38 6.45 12.77
C THR A 723 -34.55 7.71 12.96
N THR A 724 -33.32 7.57 13.47
CA THR A 724 -32.34 8.66 13.52
C THR A 724 -31.62 8.75 12.17
N ILE A 725 -32.14 9.55 11.24
CA ILE A 725 -31.47 9.81 9.96
C ILE A 725 -30.27 10.73 10.22
N GLN A 726 -29.05 10.16 10.28
CA GLN A 726 -27.83 10.96 10.39
C GLN A 726 -27.58 11.80 9.14
N SER A 727 -26.97 12.97 9.34
CA SER A 727 -26.80 13.98 8.28
C SER A 727 -25.88 13.50 7.15
N THR A 728 -26.50 13.18 6.01
CA THR A 728 -25.85 12.75 4.76
C THR A 728 -24.78 13.71 4.22
N LYS A 729 -24.77 14.97 4.68
CA LYS A 729 -23.81 16.00 4.29
C LYS A 729 -22.37 15.71 4.72
N LYS A 730 -22.13 14.84 5.72
CA LYS A 730 -20.76 14.48 6.14
C LYS A 730 -20.00 13.70 5.06
N PHE A 731 -20.71 12.90 4.25
CA PHE A 731 -20.12 12.14 3.15
C PHE A 731 -19.60 13.04 2.01
N LEU A 732 -20.00 14.32 1.92
CA LEU A 732 -19.41 15.28 0.96
C LEU A 732 -17.88 15.38 1.12
N PHE A 733 -17.37 15.38 2.36
CA PHE A 733 -15.97 15.66 2.67
C PHE A 733 -15.17 14.42 3.13
N LYS A 734 -15.86 13.34 3.57
CA LYS A 734 -15.23 12.09 4.01
C LYS A 734 -15.31 10.99 2.96
N HIS A 735 -14.40 10.01 3.04
CA HIS A 735 -14.37 8.82 2.18
C HIS A 735 -15.03 7.59 2.83
N SER A 736 -15.37 7.66 4.13
CA SER A 736 -16.16 6.64 4.81
C SER A 736 -17.07 7.29 5.86
N ASP A 737 -18.30 6.79 5.97
CA ASP A 737 -19.22 7.19 7.03
C ASP A 737 -20.32 6.13 7.27
N ILE A 738 -21.01 6.24 8.40
CA ILE A 738 -22.23 5.48 8.69
C ILE A 738 -23.40 6.27 8.10
N ILE A 739 -24.23 5.62 7.28
CA ILE A 739 -25.32 6.28 6.55
C ILE A 739 -26.67 6.00 7.18
N PHE A 740 -26.84 4.80 7.73
CA PHE A 740 -28.05 4.41 8.43
C PHE A 740 -27.70 3.58 9.66
N GLU A 741 -28.33 3.90 10.78
CA GLU A 741 -28.14 3.18 12.04
C GLU A 741 -29.46 3.14 12.81
N ASN A 742 -29.89 1.94 13.21
CA ASN A 742 -30.99 1.74 14.15
C ASN A 742 -30.62 0.67 15.18
N ASP A 743 -31.59 0.17 15.94
CA ASP A 743 -31.40 -0.84 16.98
C ASP A 743 -31.10 -2.25 16.43
N LEU A 744 -31.43 -2.51 15.15
CA LEU A 744 -31.32 -3.82 14.52
C LEU A 744 -30.05 -3.96 13.65
N ILE A 745 -29.73 -2.91 12.88
CA ILE A 745 -28.68 -2.94 11.86
C ILE A 745 -27.96 -1.59 11.74
N GLN A 746 -26.68 -1.66 11.36
CA GLN A 746 -25.84 -0.53 11.00
C GLN A 746 -25.39 -0.69 9.55
N ILE A 747 -25.56 0.36 8.74
CA ILE A 747 -25.16 0.40 7.34
C ILE A 747 -24.15 1.54 7.15
N GLY A 748 -22.90 1.16 6.89
CA GLY A 748 -21.81 2.07 6.56
C GLY A 748 -21.37 1.94 5.10
N ILE A 749 -20.69 2.97 4.60
CA ILE A 749 -20.06 2.96 3.28
C ILE A 749 -18.63 3.47 3.39
N LYS A 750 -17.73 2.84 2.64
CA LYS A 750 -16.39 3.37 2.31
C LYS A 750 -16.27 3.46 0.78
N GLY A 751 -15.83 4.61 0.28
CA GLY A 751 -15.70 4.92 -1.14
C GLY A 751 -14.30 5.43 -1.47
N GLU A 752 -13.56 4.66 -2.28
CA GLU A 752 -12.26 5.07 -2.83
C GLU A 752 -12.44 5.46 -4.29
N ALA A 753 -12.21 6.75 -4.58
CA ALA A 753 -12.43 7.32 -5.91
C ALA A 753 -11.13 7.32 -6.72
N SER A 754 -11.24 6.92 -7.98
CA SER A 754 -10.19 6.97 -8.98
C SER A 754 -10.80 7.50 -10.27
N LYS A 755 -10.64 8.81 -10.50
CA LYS A 755 -11.16 9.54 -11.67
C LYS A 755 -12.68 9.42 -11.77
N ASN A 756 -13.21 8.96 -12.91
CA ASN A 756 -14.65 8.76 -13.12
C ASN A 756 -15.21 7.48 -12.47
N ILE A 757 -14.39 6.66 -11.79
CA ILE A 757 -14.81 5.42 -11.13
C ILE A 757 -14.68 5.57 -9.61
N LEU A 758 -15.73 5.17 -8.89
CA LEU A 758 -15.75 5.05 -7.43
C LEU A 758 -15.89 3.57 -7.06
N HIS A 759 -14.90 3.04 -6.35
CA HIS A 759 -14.97 1.73 -5.72
C HIS A 759 -15.66 1.87 -4.37
N VAL A 760 -16.78 1.17 -4.17
CA VAL A 760 -17.65 1.29 -3.00
C VAL A 760 -17.71 -0.03 -2.24
N GLU A 761 -17.39 0.03 -0.95
CA GLU A 761 -17.60 -1.03 0.02
C GLU A 761 -18.82 -0.67 0.89
N PHE A 762 -19.90 -1.44 0.80
CA PHE A 762 -21.04 -1.35 1.71
C PHE A 762 -20.83 -2.30 2.90
N TYR A 763 -21.08 -1.82 4.11
CA TYR A 763 -20.86 -2.52 5.37
C TYR A 763 -22.18 -2.71 6.11
N TYR A 764 -22.62 -3.95 6.28
CA TYR A 764 -23.86 -4.30 6.97
C TYR A 764 -23.54 -5.02 8.28
N GLY A 765 -23.72 -4.34 9.41
CA GLY A 765 -23.49 -4.87 10.76
C GLY A 765 -24.80 -5.21 11.46
N ASN A 766 -24.98 -6.47 11.85
CA ASN A 766 -26.12 -6.91 12.66
C ASN A 766 -25.87 -6.58 14.14
N LYS A 767 -26.74 -5.78 14.76
CA LYS A 767 -26.64 -5.43 16.18
C LYS A 767 -27.37 -6.41 17.10
N THR A 768 -28.22 -7.27 16.54
CA THR A 768 -29.07 -8.18 17.32
C THR A 768 -28.34 -9.47 17.72
N ASN A 769 -28.92 -10.19 18.68
CA ASN A 769 -28.47 -11.53 19.10
C ASN A 769 -29.03 -12.66 18.20
N PHE A 770 -29.78 -12.35 17.15
CA PHE A 770 -30.38 -13.32 16.22
C PHE A 770 -29.81 -13.15 14.81
N ASN A 771 -29.98 -14.16 13.95
CA ASN A 771 -29.55 -14.08 12.57
C ASN A 771 -30.52 -13.24 11.73
N LEU A 772 -29.99 -12.45 10.80
CA LEU A 772 -30.78 -11.78 9.76
C LEU A 772 -30.75 -12.66 8.50
N SER A 773 -31.91 -12.97 7.94
CA SER A 773 -32.05 -13.88 6.79
C SER A 773 -32.74 -13.22 5.59
N ASN A 774 -32.62 -13.82 4.40
CA ASN A 774 -33.17 -13.31 3.14
C ASN A 774 -32.82 -11.83 2.87
N ILE A 775 -31.55 -11.49 3.07
CA ILE A 775 -31.03 -10.15 2.81
C ILE A 775 -30.98 -9.90 1.31
N SER A 776 -31.54 -8.77 0.88
CA SER A 776 -31.44 -8.26 -0.49
C SER A 776 -31.19 -6.75 -0.49
N THR A 777 -30.34 -6.31 -1.41
CA THR A 777 -29.97 -4.91 -1.60
C THR A 777 -30.12 -4.58 -3.07
N ASN A 778 -31.06 -3.71 -3.40
CA ASN A 778 -31.26 -3.21 -4.75
C ASN A 778 -31.00 -1.70 -4.76
N ILE A 779 -30.05 -1.23 -5.58
CA ILE A 779 -29.87 0.21 -5.83
C ILE A 779 -30.63 0.57 -7.10
N THR A 780 -31.60 1.47 -6.98
CA THR A 780 -32.47 1.91 -8.07
C THR A 780 -32.01 3.28 -8.57
N LEU A 781 -31.63 3.34 -9.84
CA LEU A 781 -31.52 4.59 -10.60
C LEU A 781 -32.92 4.93 -11.13
N LEU A 782 -33.28 6.22 -11.12
CA LEU A 782 -34.60 6.69 -11.55
C LEU A 782 -34.40 7.82 -12.57
N GLY A 783 -35.09 7.76 -13.70
CA GLY A 783 -35.08 8.81 -14.71
C GLY A 783 -33.71 8.98 -15.39
N GLU A 784 -33.28 10.24 -15.54
CA GLU A 784 -32.08 10.60 -16.33
C GLU A 784 -30.78 9.99 -15.80
N LEU A 785 -30.73 9.68 -14.48
CA LEU A 785 -29.62 9.02 -13.78
C LEU A 785 -29.15 7.71 -14.42
N GLU A 786 -30.04 6.94 -15.06
CA GLU A 786 -29.68 5.69 -15.74
C GLU A 786 -28.77 5.92 -16.97
N SER A 787 -28.75 7.15 -17.49
CA SER A 787 -27.84 7.60 -18.57
C SER A 787 -26.61 8.36 -18.09
N GLU A 788 -26.49 8.60 -16.78
CA GLU A 788 -25.46 9.43 -16.14
C GLU A 788 -24.54 8.64 -15.22
N LEU A 789 -25.06 7.60 -14.56
CA LEU A 789 -24.36 6.72 -13.64
C LEU A 789 -24.51 5.26 -14.06
N ARG A 790 -23.42 4.50 -14.02
CA ARG A 790 -23.41 3.06 -14.22
C ARG A 790 -23.00 2.35 -12.94
N LEU A 791 -23.83 1.43 -12.47
CA LEU A 791 -23.62 0.63 -11.26
C LEU A 791 -23.27 -0.82 -11.62
N ASN A 792 -22.24 -1.37 -10.99
CA ASN A 792 -21.93 -2.80 -11.03
C ASN A 792 -21.67 -3.28 -9.59
N ILE A 793 -22.60 -4.05 -9.02
CA ILE A 793 -22.61 -4.38 -7.58
C ILE A 793 -22.64 -5.90 -7.42
N GLU A 794 -21.77 -6.43 -6.57
CA GLU A 794 -21.71 -7.87 -6.31
C GLU A 794 -22.93 -8.35 -5.51
N PRO A 795 -23.41 -9.59 -5.73
CA PRO A 795 -24.51 -10.16 -4.95
C PRO A 795 -24.10 -10.39 -3.49
N ILE A 796 -24.92 -9.89 -2.56
CA ILE A 796 -24.69 -10.05 -1.11
C ILE A 796 -25.02 -11.46 -0.62
N LYS A 797 -24.35 -11.92 0.45
CA LYS A 797 -24.73 -13.15 1.17
C LYS A 797 -26.12 -13.00 1.81
N THR A 798 -26.91 -14.07 1.74
CA THR A 798 -28.32 -14.07 2.16
C THR A 798 -28.55 -14.08 3.68
N THR A 799 -27.50 -14.27 4.50
CA THR A 799 -27.57 -14.33 5.96
C THR A 799 -26.44 -13.55 6.64
N ILE A 800 -26.75 -12.76 7.68
CA ILE A 800 -25.76 -12.17 8.61
C ILE A 800 -25.93 -12.81 10.00
N ASP A 801 -24.82 -13.30 10.56
CA ASP A 801 -24.77 -13.91 11.90
C ASP A 801 -24.97 -12.88 13.03
N PRO A 802 -25.36 -13.31 14.25
CA PRO A 802 -25.46 -12.43 15.42
C PRO A 802 -24.17 -11.64 15.69
N LYS A 803 -24.28 -10.32 15.89
CA LYS A 803 -23.13 -9.41 16.13
C LYS A 803 -22.03 -9.43 15.05
N ALA A 804 -22.31 -9.97 13.85
CA ALA A 804 -21.37 -10.02 12.74
C ALA A 804 -21.58 -8.87 11.74
N GLN A 805 -20.55 -8.63 10.92
CA GLN A 805 -20.58 -7.63 9.85
C GLN A 805 -20.22 -8.29 8.51
N ILE A 806 -20.99 -7.98 7.46
CA ILE A 806 -20.75 -8.44 6.09
C ILE A 806 -20.43 -7.23 5.20
N LYS A 807 -19.52 -7.44 4.24
CA LYS A 807 -19.19 -6.46 3.20
C LYS A 807 -19.83 -6.85 1.87
N GLN A 808 -20.24 -5.86 1.10
CA GLN A 808 -20.65 -5.99 -0.30
C GLN A 808 -19.84 -4.99 -1.13
N LEU A 809 -19.21 -5.44 -2.21
CA LEU A 809 -18.40 -4.59 -3.08
C LEU A 809 -19.20 -4.15 -4.31
N GLY A 810 -18.90 -2.96 -4.82
CA GLY A 810 -19.43 -2.48 -6.09
C GLY A 810 -18.55 -1.39 -6.70
N THR A 811 -18.69 -1.20 -8.01
CA THR A 811 -18.08 -0.10 -8.74
C THR A 811 -19.17 0.80 -9.34
N ILE A 812 -18.92 2.10 -9.28
CA ILE A 812 -19.82 3.14 -9.76
C ILE A 812 -19.04 4.01 -10.74
N GLU A 813 -19.50 4.07 -11.98
CA GLU A 813 -18.87 4.86 -13.05
C GLU A 813 -19.75 6.08 -13.34
N CYS A 814 -19.15 7.27 -13.25
CA CYS A 814 -19.77 8.56 -13.55
C CYS A 814 -19.55 8.89 -15.03
N LEU A 815 -20.64 8.92 -15.82
CA LEU A 815 -20.60 9.16 -17.27
C LEU A 815 -20.84 10.63 -17.63
N LYS A 816 -21.62 11.35 -16.82
CA LYS A 816 -21.99 12.77 -16.98
C LYS A 816 -22.12 13.45 -15.62
N GLU A 817 -22.26 14.78 -15.62
CA GLU A 817 -22.64 15.53 -14.43
C GLU A 817 -24.07 15.19 -14.02
N PHE A 818 -24.27 14.71 -12.79
CA PHE A 818 -25.56 14.32 -12.23
C PHE A 818 -25.89 15.18 -10.99
N ARG A 819 -27.19 15.36 -10.71
CA ARG A 819 -27.67 16.17 -9.56
C ARG A 819 -28.52 15.38 -8.56
N ASP A 820 -29.19 14.33 -9.02
CA ASP A 820 -30.09 13.52 -8.20
C ASP A 820 -29.36 12.35 -7.51
N LEU A 821 -29.94 11.85 -6.41
CA LEU A 821 -29.34 10.81 -5.59
C LEU A 821 -29.98 9.43 -5.88
N PRO A 822 -29.21 8.37 -6.14
CA PRO A 822 -29.73 7.01 -6.25
C PRO A 822 -30.47 6.55 -4.98
N LYS A 823 -31.43 5.63 -5.10
CA LYS A 823 -32.15 5.07 -3.93
C LYS A 823 -31.68 3.66 -3.63
N ILE A 824 -31.39 3.37 -2.36
CA ILE A 824 -31.08 2.03 -1.87
C ILE A 824 -32.33 1.44 -1.24
N ASN A 825 -32.69 0.25 -1.71
CA ASN A 825 -33.72 -0.60 -1.15
C ASN A 825 -33.02 -1.76 -0.41
N PHE A 826 -33.12 -1.80 0.92
CA PHE A 826 -32.53 -2.85 1.74
C PHE A 826 -33.64 -3.62 2.46
N ALA A 827 -33.78 -4.92 2.17
CA ALA A 827 -34.80 -5.77 2.77
C ALA A 827 -34.18 -7.02 3.41
N PHE A 828 -34.67 -7.40 4.59
CA PHE A 828 -34.20 -8.54 5.37
C PHE A 828 -35.32 -9.07 6.27
N PHE A 829 -35.17 -10.29 6.78
CA PHE A 829 -36.09 -10.87 7.75
C PHE A 829 -35.45 -10.89 9.14
N TYR A 830 -36.21 -10.47 10.14
CA TYR A 830 -35.89 -10.60 11.57
C TYR A 830 -37.03 -11.35 12.25
N SER A 831 -36.75 -12.50 12.86
CA SER A 831 -37.75 -13.36 13.51
C SER A 831 -38.98 -13.66 12.64
N ASN A 832 -38.75 -13.98 11.35
CA ASN A 832 -39.77 -14.18 10.30
C ASN A 832 -40.65 -12.97 9.96
N VAL A 833 -40.39 -11.79 10.51
CA VAL A 833 -41.02 -10.53 10.09
C VAL A 833 -40.15 -9.87 9.01
N PRO A 834 -40.67 -9.57 7.81
CA PRO A 834 -39.94 -8.82 6.80
C PRO A 834 -39.78 -7.36 7.23
N GLN A 835 -38.55 -6.87 7.17
CA GLN A 835 -38.18 -5.48 7.41
C GLN A 835 -37.62 -4.89 6.10
N LYS A 836 -38.02 -3.65 5.80
CA LYS A 836 -37.63 -2.94 4.57
C LYS A 836 -37.20 -1.52 4.92
N ILE A 837 -36.03 -1.12 4.42
CA ILE A 837 -35.41 0.17 4.68
C ILE A 837 -35.08 0.81 3.33
N ASP A 838 -35.71 1.95 3.05
CA ASP A 838 -35.52 2.71 1.82
C ASP A 838 -34.83 4.04 2.16
N PHE A 839 -33.65 4.32 1.58
CA PHE A 839 -32.90 5.55 1.82
C PHE A 839 -32.16 6.05 0.57
N SER A 840 -31.91 7.35 0.49
CA SER A 840 -31.10 7.93 -0.59
C SER A 840 -29.62 7.69 -0.35
N PHE A 841 -28.93 7.16 -1.35
CA PHE A 841 -27.48 7.00 -1.39
C PHE A 841 -26.84 8.38 -1.58
N PRO A 842 -26.03 8.90 -0.64
CA PRO A 842 -25.44 10.23 -0.71
C PRO A 842 -24.22 10.26 -1.64
N LEU A 843 -24.40 9.83 -2.89
CA LEU A 843 -23.39 9.96 -3.93
C LEU A 843 -23.41 11.38 -4.48
N TYR A 844 -22.27 12.05 -4.45
CA TYR A 844 -22.15 13.42 -4.95
C TYR A 844 -21.09 13.49 -6.04
N ILE A 845 -21.31 14.36 -7.03
CA ILE A 845 -20.41 14.60 -8.16
C ILE A 845 -18.98 14.95 -7.72
N ASN A 846 -18.82 15.59 -6.56
CA ASN A 846 -17.53 15.99 -6.02
C ASN A 846 -16.57 14.81 -5.74
N LYS A 847 -17.10 13.59 -5.58
CA LYS A 847 -16.27 12.39 -5.38
C LYS A 847 -15.53 11.93 -6.62
N PHE A 848 -15.92 12.39 -7.81
CA PHE A 848 -15.28 12.02 -9.07
C PHE A 848 -14.41 13.16 -9.65
N LEU A 849 -14.19 14.25 -8.89
CA LEU A 849 -13.34 15.38 -9.29
C LEU A 849 -11.86 15.10 -9.00
N GLU A 850 -10.98 15.43 -9.96
CA GLU A 850 -9.52 15.23 -9.83
C GLU A 850 -8.80 16.54 -9.44
N LYS A 851 -7.89 16.44 -8.47
CA LYS A 851 -7.08 17.54 -7.96
C LYS A 851 -6.06 17.98 -9.02
N ALA A 852 -6.04 19.27 -9.36
CA ALA A 852 -5.15 19.81 -10.40
C ALA A 852 -3.95 20.56 -9.79
N GLU A 853 -2.85 19.89 -9.49
CA GLU A 853 -1.65 20.52 -8.91
C GLU A 853 -0.85 21.32 -9.97
N MET A 854 -0.59 22.61 -9.71
CA MET A 854 0.22 23.46 -10.60
C MET A 854 0.82 24.68 -9.88
N ASP A 855 2.04 25.07 -10.23
CA ASP A 855 2.67 26.29 -9.70
C ASP A 855 1.95 27.56 -10.17
N SER A 856 2.06 28.65 -9.41
CA SER A 856 1.44 29.95 -9.74
C SER A 856 1.80 30.47 -11.14
N ASN A 857 3.05 30.32 -11.58
CA ASN A 857 3.46 30.66 -12.95
C ASN A 857 2.73 29.85 -14.02
N ASN A 858 2.51 28.56 -13.78
CA ASN A 858 1.80 27.65 -14.69
C ASN A 858 0.29 27.92 -14.67
N PHE A 859 -0.28 28.21 -13.50
CA PHE A 859 -1.67 28.66 -13.37
C PHE A 859 -1.92 29.93 -14.18
N PHE A 860 -1.10 30.97 -14.01
CA PHE A 860 -1.28 32.22 -14.75
C PHE A 860 -1.04 32.07 -16.26
N LEU A 861 -0.18 31.14 -16.69
CA LEU A 861 -0.03 30.82 -18.12
C LEU A 861 -1.30 30.20 -18.69
N ARG A 862 -1.90 29.23 -17.98
CA ARG A 862 -3.15 28.56 -18.39
C ARG A 862 -4.35 29.50 -18.32
N TRP A 863 -4.49 30.27 -17.24
CA TRP A 863 -5.56 31.24 -17.04
C TRP A 863 -5.61 32.28 -18.17
N ARG A 864 -4.44 32.78 -18.62
CA ARG A 864 -4.32 33.70 -19.76
C ARG A 864 -4.61 33.07 -21.14
N ASN A 865 -4.79 31.75 -21.22
CA ASN A 865 -5.08 31.01 -22.44
C ASN A 865 -6.53 30.46 -22.50
N LEU A 866 -7.38 30.77 -21.52
CA LEU A 866 -8.81 30.43 -21.52
C LEU A 866 -9.61 31.43 -22.37
N ASP A 867 -9.74 31.15 -23.67
CA ASP A 867 -10.41 32.03 -24.65
C ASP A 867 -11.96 31.79 -24.77
N LYS A 868 -12.59 30.91 -23.98
CA LYS A 868 -14.04 30.58 -24.08
C LYS A 868 -14.89 31.03 -22.87
N PRO A 869 -16.11 31.57 -23.08
CA PRO A 869 -17.03 31.89 -21.98
C PRO A 869 -17.47 30.61 -21.25
N GLY A 870 -17.48 30.66 -19.92
CA GLY A 870 -17.79 29.52 -19.05
C GLY A 870 -16.58 28.64 -18.67
N GLN A 871 -15.38 28.92 -19.18
CA GLN A 871 -14.15 28.28 -18.70
C GLN A 871 -13.54 28.98 -17.47
N GLU A 872 -13.76 30.29 -17.33
CA GLU A 872 -13.47 31.05 -16.12
C GLU A 872 -14.74 31.19 -15.26
N CYS A 873 -14.62 30.90 -13.97
CA CYS A 873 -15.65 31.20 -12.97
C CYS A 873 -14.96 31.73 -11.72
N GLN A 874 -14.86 33.05 -11.62
CA GLN A 874 -14.29 33.72 -10.45
C GLN A 874 -15.41 34.24 -9.55
N ASN A 875 -15.89 33.38 -8.64
CA ASN A 875 -16.83 33.79 -7.61
C ASN A 875 -16.09 34.12 -6.31
N ILE A 876 -15.73 35.39 -6.14
CA ILE A 876 -15.24 35.90 -4.86
C ILE A 876 -16.44 36.13 -3.95
N PHE A 877 -16.80 35.10 -3.18
CA PHE A 877 -17.70 35.29 -2.06
C PHE A 877 -16.88 35.86 -0.90
N PRO A 878 -17.24 37.04 -0.33
CA PRO A 878 -16.68 37.42 0.95
C PRO A 878 -17.05 36.31 1.93
N ALA A 879 -16.04 35.77 2.59
CA ALA A 879 -16.22 34.73 3.57
C ALA A 879 -17.01 35.31 4.75
N LYS A 880 -18.35 35.27 4.67
CA LYS A 880 -19.24 35.49 5.83
C LYS A 880 -18.72 34.61 6.95
N TYR A 881 -18.66 33.32 6.59
CA TYR A 881 -18.08 32.17 7.25
C TYR A 881 -16.59 32.16 6.91
N PRO A 882 -15.72 32.76 7.75
CA PRO A 882 -14.31 32.98 7.49
C PRO A 882 -13.54 31.68 7.63
N MET A 883 -12.28 31.69 7.25
CA MET A 883 -11.69 30.45 6.78
C MET A 883 -10.61 29.98 7.75
N ASN A 884 -10.95 28.92 8.48
CA ASN A 884 -9.96 28.16 9.19
C ASN A 884 -9.05 27.47 8.16
N HIS A 885 -7.88 28.06 7.89
CA HIS A 885 -7.11 27.75 6.69
C HIS A 885 -6.81 26.26 6.46
N GLU A 886 -6.55 25.49 7.51
CA GLU A 886 -6.24 24.07 7.38
C GLU A 886 -7.48 23.19 7.29
N ASP A 887 -8.55 23.54 8.00
CA ASP A 887 -9.86 22.85 7.92
C ASP A 887 -10.52 23.12 6.56
N CYS A 888 -10.39 24.33 6.04
CA CYS A 888 -10.74 24.67 4.66
C CYS A 888 -9.89 23.89 3.69
N ARG A 889 -8.57 23.82 3.87
CA ARG A 889 -7.68 23.01 3.02
C ARG A 889 -8.12 21.54 3.01
N GLN A 890 -8.35 20.92 4.17
CA GLN A 890 -8.84 19.53 4.28
C GLN A 890 -10.24 19.34 3.67
N LYS A 891 -11.18 20.27 3.86
CA LYS A 891 -12.53 20.19 3.26
C LYS A 891 -12.50 20.37 1.75
N LEU A 892 -11.71 21.30 1.23
CA LEU A 892 -11.50 21.51 -0.21
C LEU A 892 -10.81 20.30 -0.84
N GLU A 893 -9.78 19.76 -0.18
CA GLU A 893 -9.12 18.52 -0.59
C GLU A 893 -10.05 17.30 -0.58
N GLY A 894 -10.93 17.18 0.43
CA GLY A 894 -11.98 16.17 0.51
C GLY A 894 -13.15 16.38 -0.47
N PHE A 895 -13.22 17.56 -1.10
CA PHE A 895 -14.12 17.91 -2.20
C PHE A 895 -13.46 17.71 -3.58
N GLY A 896 -12.21 17.23 -3.64
CA GLY A 896 -11.47 16.98 -4.87
C GLY A 896 -10.67 18.17 -5.41
N TRP A 897 -10.49 19.25 -4.64
CA TRP A 897 -9.76 20.45 -5.08
C TRP A 897 -8.29 20.38 -4.68
N SER A 898 -7.38 20.85 -5.54
CA SER A 898 -6.01 21.20 -5.13
C SER A 898 -6.00 22.60 -4.53
N ASN A 899 -5.12 22.85 -3.54
CA ASN A 899 -4.94 24.18 -2.96
C ASN A 899 -3.67 24.81 -3.52
N LEU A 900 -3.81 25.83 -4.36
CA LEU A 900 -2.70 26.43 -5.09
C LEU A 900 -2.21 27.71 -4.41
N THR A 901 -0.93 27.72 -4.00
CA THR A 901 -0.32 28.82 -3.25
C THR A 901 0.35 29.85 -4.18
N GLY A 902 0.31 31.13 -3.79
CA GLY A 902 1.01 32.21 -4.50
C GLY A 902 0.38 32.64 -5.84
N ILE A 903 -0.92 32.35 -6.06
CA ILE A 903 -1.69 32.89 -7.19
C ILE A 903 -2.27 34.24 -6.82
N ASP A 904 -3.10 34.32 -5.77
CA ASP A 904 -3.60 35.59 -5.28
C ASP A 904 -2.48 36.35 -4.56
N VAL A 905 -2.52 37.69 -4.65
CA VAL A 905 -1.63 38.59 -3.91
C VAL A 905 -1.96 38.56 -2.42
N ASN A 906 -3.22 38.26 -2.08
CA ASN A 906 -3.64 37.97 -0.72
C ASN A 906 -3.43 36.48 -0.39
N SER A 907 -2.54 36.19 0.57
CA SER A 907 -2.27 34.83 1.07
C SER A 907 -3.48 34.10 1.66
N ASP A 908 -4.53 34.85 2.02
CA ASP A 908 -5.69 34.32 2.73
C ASP A 908 -6.76 33.76 1.77
N ASN A 909 -6.65 34.07 0.47
CA ASN A 909 -7.58 33.62 -0.57
C ASN A 909 -7.23 32.20 -1.05
N PHE A 910 -8.20 31.29 -0.98
CA PHE A 910 -8.05 29.91 -1.45
C PHE A 910 -8.30 29.78 -2.95
N CYS A 911 -7.21 29.79 -3.73
CA CYS A 911 -7.26 29.44 -5.15
C CYS A 911 -7.31 27.92 -5.33
N GLY A 912 -8.50 27.39 -5.58
CA GLY A 912 -8.70 25.99 -5.92
C GLY A 912 -8.63 25.73 -7.42
N ALA A 913 -7.88 24.70 -7.83
CA ALA A 913 -7.97 24.17 -9.19
C ALA A 913 -8.49 22.73 -9.18
N VAL A 914 -9.35 22.44 -10.15
CA VAL A 914 -10.03 21.15 -10.30
C VAL A 914 -10.06 20.83 -11.78
N HIS A 915 -9.76 19.58 -12.14
CA HIS A 915 -10.14 19.10 -13.45
C HIS A 915 -11.64 18.76 -13.40
N PRO A 916 -12.51 19.49 -14.13
CA PRO A 916 -13.93 19.17 -14.18
C PRO A 916 -14.13 17.76 -14.73
N LEU A 917 -15.27 17.15 -14.41
CA LEU A 917 -15.69 15.84 -14.90
C LEU A 917 -15.96 15.85 -16.41
N ARG A 918 -14.87 15.93 -17.18
CA ARG A 918 -14.87 15.83 -18.64
C ARG A 918 -15.00 14.37 -19.02
N GLY A 919 -16.26 13.90 -18.95
CA GLY A 919 -16.69 12.67 -19.57
C GLY A 919 -16.20 12.60 -21.03
N SER A 920 -15.79 11.41 -21.45
CA SER A 920 -15.10 11.14 -22.72
C SER A 920 -13.69 11.74 -22.89
N SER A 921 -12.79 11.44 -21.95
CA SER A 921 -11.45 11.03 -22.38
C SER A 921 -11.06 9.73 -21.70
N ILE A 922 -10.17 8.98 -22.33
CA ILE A 922 -10.15 7.52 -22.15
C ILE A 922 -9.06 7.17 -21.16
N ASP A 923 -9.47 6.75 -19.96
CA ASP A 923 -8.57 6.25 -18.92
C ASP A 923 -8.27 4.77 -19.16
N ILE A 924 -7.33 4.54 -20.07
CA ILE A 924 -6.83 3.21 -20.35
C ILE A 924 -5.96 2.78 -19.16
N HIS A 925 -6.40 1.76 -18.43
CA HIS A 925 -5.64 1.23 -17.29
C HIS A 925 -4.21 0.83 -17.75
N PRO A 926 -3.13 1.13 -17.00
CA PRO A 926 -1.75 0.87 -17.44
C PRO A 926 -1.48 -0.59 -17.85
N ASN A 927 -2.18 -1.53 -17.21
CA ASN A 927 -2.05 -2.97 -17.48
C ASN A 927 -3.07 -3.50 -18.51
N ALA A 928 -3.90 -2.63 -19.11
CA ALA A 928 -4.87 -3.00 -20.14
C ALA A 928 -4.24 -3.85 -21.24
N ARG A 929 -5.00 -4.84 -21.71
CA ARG A 929 -4.63 -5.73 -22.80
C ARG A 929 -5.70 -5.64 -23.87
N TRP A 930 -5.27 -5.66 -25.14
CA TRP A 930 -6.17 -5.75 -26.27
C TRP A 930 -6.12 -7.15 -26.86
N GLN A 931 -7.28 -7.60 -27.33
CA GLN A 931 -7.43 -8.81 -28.10
C GLN A 931 -6.49 -8.74 -29.30
N GLN A 932 -5.67 -9.77 -29.50
CA GLN A 932 -4.67 -9.76 -30.57
C GLN A 932 -5.27 -9.90 -31.97
N ASN A 933 -6.53 -10.34 -32.07
CA ASN A 933 -7.27 -10.43 -33.33
C ASN A 933 -8.17 -9.18 -33.48
N GLY A 934 -7.91 -8.37 -34.50
CA GLY A 934 -8.72 -7.23 -34.87
C GLY A 934 -9.97 -7.63 -35.67
N LEU A 935 -11.07 -6.94 -35.38
CA LEU A 935 -12.29 -6.96 -36.18
C LEU A 935 -12.17 -5.90 -37.29
N THR A 936 -12.39 -6.27 -38.54
CA THR A 936 -12.48 -5.27 -39.63
C THR A 936 -13.82 -4.55 -39.51
N VAL A 937 -13.79 -3.23 -39.31
CA VAL A 937 -14.98 -2.38 -39.08
C VAL A 937 -15.30 -1.42 -40.22
N ALA A 938 -14.35 -1.20 -41.13
CA ALA A 938 -14.58 -0.50 -42.39
C ALA A 938 -13.57 -0.98 -43.46
N GLY A 939 -14.01 -1.06 -44.72
CA GLY A 939 -13.21 -1.60 -45.83
C GLY A 939 -12.99 -3.12 -45.74
N GLY A 940 -11.83 -3.60 -46.21
CA GLY A 940 -11.48 -5.03 -46.21
C GLY A 940 -12.01 -5.85 -47.38
N ASN A 941 -12.90 -5.31 -48.21
CA ASN A 941 -13.44 -5.97 -49.42
C ASN A 941 -12.58 -5.75 -50.68
N GLY A 942 -11.25 -5.73 -50.52
CA GLY A 942 -10.29 -5.34 -51.56
C GLY A 942 -10.17 -3.82 -51.78
N TYR A 943 -9.25 -3.41 -52.65
CA TYR A 943 -9.12 -2.01 -53.06
C TYR A 943 -10.13 -1.64 -54.14
N GLY A 944 -10.66 -0.43 -54.07
CA GLY A 944 -11.57 0.10 -55.08
C GLY A 944 -12.34 1.31 -54.58
N ASN A 945 -13.25 1.82 -55.42
CA ASN A 945 -14.11 2.96 -55.13
C ASN A 945 -15.53 2.56 -54.67
N GLY A 946 -15.80 1.26 -54.49
CA GLY A 946 -17.06 0.77 -53.93
C GLY A 946 -17.36 1.38 -52.57
N ILE A 947 -18.64 1.42 -52.18
CA ILE A 947 -19.08 2.04 -50.94
C ILE A 947 -18.75 1.18 -49.69
N ASN A 948 -18.40 -0.09 -49.91
CA ASN A 948 -17.85 -1.04 -48.92
C ASN A 948 -16.34 -1.27 -49.08
N GLN A 949 -15.66 -0.46 -49.91
CA GLN A 949 -14.23 -0.54 -50.20
C GLN A 949 -13.53 0.78 -49.83
N LEU A 950 -12.23 0.69 -49.57
CA LEU A 950 -11.33 1.82 -49.36
C LEU A 950 -10.12 1.65 -50.28
N TYR A 951 -9.38 2.71 -50.56
CA TYR A 951 -8.13 2.64 -51.29
C TYR A 951 -7.06 3.51 -50.63
N ASN A 952 -6.13 2.84 -49.94
CA ASN A 952 -5.06 3.48 -49.15
C ASN A 952 -5.60 4.53 -48.14
N PRO A 953 -6.52 4.15 -47.23
CA PRO A 953 -7.03 5.05 -46.20
C PRO A 953 -5.89 5.51 -45.28
N TRP A 954 -5.90 6.76 -44.82
CA TRP A 954 -4.76 7.37 -44.11
C TRP A 954 -5.10 7.79 -42.67
N GLY A 955 -5.90 8.84 -42.51
CA GLY A 955 -6.47 9.28 -41.22
C GLY A 955 -7.85 8.68 -40.95
N LEU A 956 -8.20 8.59 -39.66
CA LEU A 956 -9.54 8.29 -39.20
C LEU A 956 -9.93 9.18 -38.01
N TYR A 957 -11.23 9.39 -37.83
CA TYR A 957 -11.81 9.94 -36.61
C TYR A 957 -13.01 9.10 -36.17
N VAL A 958 -13.05 8.73 -34.90
CA VAL A 958 -14.18 8.00 -34.29
C VAL A 958 -14.96 8.99 -33.42
N ASP A 959 -16.24 9.19 -33.74
CA ASP A 959 -17.12 10.03 -32.93
C ASP A 959 -17.72 9.24 -31.73
N GLY A 960 -18.27 9.97 -30.76
CA GLY A 960 -18.80 9.42 -29.50
C GLY A 960 -19.90 8.37 -29.67
N ASP A 961 -20.59 8.38 -30.81
CA ASP A 961 -21.65 7.44 -31.17
C ASP A 961 -21.12 6.21 -31.96
N GLN A 962 -19.79 5.99 -31.92
CA GLN A 962 -19.06 4.95 -32.66
C GLN A 962 -19.15 5.05 -34.20
N THR A 963 -19.58 6.20 -34.73
CA THR A 963 -19.48 6.51 -36.16
C THR A 963 -18.04 6.84 -36.53
N ILE A 964 -17.52 6.22 -37.59
CA ILE A 964 -16.14 6.36 -38.06
C ILE A 964 -16.11 7.21 -39.33
N TYR A 965 -15.29 8.26 -39.36
CA TYR A 965 -14.95 8.99 -40.57
C TYR A 965 -13.57 8.57 -41.05
N VAL A 966 -13.44 8.19 -42.32
CA VAL A 966 -12.19 7.69 -42.91
C VAL A 966 -11.78 8.57 -44.08
N ALA A 967 -10.52 9.04 -44.08
CA ALA A 967 -9.91 9.70 -45.22
C ALA A 967 -9.48 8.67 -46.27
N ASP A 968 -10.35 8.44 -47.26
CA ASP A 968 -10.16 7.49 -48.34
C ASP A 968 -9.33 8.14 -49.47
N ARG A 969 -8.04 8.28 -49.17
CA ARG A 969 -7.08 9.16 -49.86
C ARG A 969 -7.12 9.02 -51.38
N ARG A 970 -6.95 7.81 -51.92
CA ARG A 970 -6.85 7.59 -53.38
C ARG A 970 -8.18 7.65 -54.12
N ASN A 971 -9.30 7.58 -53.40
CA ASN A 971 -10.64 7.83 -53.94
C ASN A 971 -11.10 9.30 -53.73
N HIS A 972 -10.25 10.14 -53.14
CA HIS A 972 -10.46 11.58 -52.97
C HIS A 972 -11.79 11.94 -52.27
N ARG A 973 -12.10 11.21 -51.20
CA ARG A 973 -13.36 11.31 -50.47
C ARG A 973 -13.18 11.05 -48.97
N ILE A 974 -14.13 11.54 -48.17
CA ILE A 974 -14.33 11.11 -46.79
C ILE A 974 -15.55 10.18 -46.75
N VAL A 975 -15.38 9.02 -46.13
CA VAL A 975 -16.45 8.01 -45.97
C VAL A 975 -16.83 7.89 -44.49
N GLU A 976 -18.12 8.07 -44.20
CA GLU A 976 -18.75 7.79 -42.91
C GLU A 976 -19.13 6.31 -42.83
N TRP A 977 -18.84 5.65 -41.71
CA TRP A 977 -19.30 4.29 -41.39
C TRP A 977 -20.00 4.31 -40.04
N LYS A 978 -21.28 3.95 -40.02
CA LYS A 978 -22.07 3.85 -38.78
C LYS A 978 -21.82 2.51 -38.09
N TRP A 979 -22.06 2.45 -36.78
CA TRP A 979 -21.88 1.23 -36.01
C TRP A 979 -22.68 0.06 -36.60
N GLY A 980 -22.01 -1.08 -36.82
CA GLY A 980 -22.62 -2.29 -37.41
C GLY A 980 -22.89 -2.23 -38.92
N ALA A 981 -22.59 -1.13 -39.61
CA ALA A 981 -22.82 -1.01 -41.05
C ALA A 981 -21.79 -1.84 -41.86
N THR A 982 -22.26 -2.54 -42.89
CA THR A 982 -21.44 -3.32 -43.83
C THR A 982 -20.93 -2.50 -45.03
N SER A 983 -21.42 -1.26 -45.18
CA SER A 983 -20.95 -0.27 -46.15
C SER A 983 -21.04 1.13 -45.56
N GLY A 984 -20.20 2.04 -46.06
CA GLY A 984 -20.19 3.44 -45.65
C GLY A 984 -21.16 4.34 -46.43
N GLN A 985 -21.00 5.64 -46.23
CA GLN A 985 -21.64 6.72 -46.98
C GLN A 985 -20.60 7.81 -47.29
N VAL A 986 -20.56 8.32 -48.51
CA VAL A 986 -19.67 9.46 -48.83
C VAL A 986 -20.27 10.74 -48.24
N VAL A 987 -19.49 11.45 -47.42
CA VAL A 987 -19.94 12.68 -46.73
C VAL A 987 -19.18 13.93 -47.16
N ALA A 988 -18.00 13.79 -47.78
CA ALA A 988 -17.29 14.89 -48.43
C ALA A 988 -16.44 14.38 -49.62
N GLY A 989 -16.27 15.20 -50.65
CA GLY A 989 -15.57 14.82 -51.88
C GLY A 989 -16.31 13.76 -52.70
N GLY A 990 -15.55 12.90 -53.40
CA GLY A 990 -16.11 11.85 -54.27
C GLY A 990 -16.49 12.29 -55.70
N ASN A 991 -16.51 13.59 -55.98
CA ASN A 991 -16.79 14.18 -57.31
C ASN A 991 -15.54 14.25 -58.21
N GLY A 992 -14.68 13.23 -58.15
CA GLY A 992 -13.37 13.20 -58.82
C GLY A 992 -12.30 14.07 -58.14
N GLN A 993 -11.06 13.94 -58.63
CA GLN A 993 -9.92 14.71 -58.14
C GLN A 993 -10.03 16.18 -58.62
N GLY A 994 -9.87 17.14 -57.70
CA GLY A 994 -9.81 18.54 -58.09
C GLY A 994 -9.74 19.52 -56.93
N SER A 995 -9.68 20.81 -57.25
CA SER A 995 -9.58 21.92 -56.29
C SER A 995 -10.88 22.70 -56.09
N GLY A 996 -11.97 22.31 -56.77
CA GLY A 996 -13.29 22.90 -56.59
C GLY A 996 -13.79 22.79 -55.14
N ALA A 997 -14.79 23.61 -54.78
CA ALA A 997 -15.38 23.58 -53.44
C ALA A 997 -16.11 22.26 -53.13
N HIS A 998 -16.56 21.54 -54.16
CA HIS A 998 -17.21 20.22 -54.06
C HIS A 998 -16.25 19.04 -54.32
N GLN A 999 -14.93 19.28 -54.36
CA GLN A 999 -13.89 18.30 -54.67
C GLN A 999 -12.76 18.30 -53.63
N LEU A 1000 -12.05 17.18 -53.54
CA LEU A 1000 -10.84 16.99 -52.72
C LEU A 1000 -9.74 16.37 -53.60
N SER A 1001 -8.49 16.40 -53.15
CA SER A 1001 -7.33 15.87 -53.88
C SER A 1001 -6.32 15.26 -52.91
N ASP A 1002 -6.37 13.92 -52.78
CA ASP A 1002 -5.68 13.14 -51.73
C ASP A 1002 -5.97 13.73 -50.32
N PRO A 1003 -7.17 13.54 -49.74
CA PRO A 1003 -7.41 13.84 -48.33
C PRO A 1003 -6.54 12.91 -47.47
N PHE A 1004 -5.73 13.48 -46.59
CA PHE A 1004 -4.86 12.71 -45.69
C PHE A 1004 -5.55 12.46 -44.35
N ASP A 1005 -6.19 13.47 -43.78
CA ASP A 1005 -6.71 13.39 -42.41
C ASP A 1005 -8.03 14.16 -42.26
N VAL A 1006 -8.84 13.79 -41.25
CA VAL A 1006 -10.16 14.34 -40.98
C VAL A 1006 -10.50 14.32 -39.49
N ILE A 1007 -11.08 15.41 -38.96
CA ILE A 1007 -11.72 15.45 -37.63
C ILE A 1007 -13.10 16.10 -37.70
N VAL A 1008 -13.88 15.96 -36.63
CA VAL A 1008 -15.19 16.64 -36.47
C VAL A 1008 -15.04 17.84 -35.53
N ASP A 1009 -15.37 19.04 -36.04
CA ASP A 1009 -15.70 20.21 -35.22
C ASP A 1009 -17.15 20.08 -34.76
N LYS A 1010 -17.34 19.68 -33.49
CA LYS A 1010 -18.65 19.43 -32.89
C LYS A 1010 -19.45 20.71 -32.63
N GLU A 1011 -18.77 21.85 -32.45
CA GLU A 1011 -19.44 23.11 -32.17
C GLU A 1011 -20.05 23.74 -33.43
N THR A 1012 -19.44 23.51 -34.60
CA THR A 1012 -19.97 23.97 -35.90
C THR A 1012 -20.58 22.85 -36.74
N ASP A 1013 -20.79 21.67 -36.17
CA ASP A 1013 -21.21 20.40 -36.81
C ASP A 1013 -20.59 20.20 -38.21
N SER A 1014 -19.25 20.28 -38.29
CA SER A 1014 -18.51 20.29 -39.56
C SER A 1014 -17.26 19.41 -39.53
N LEU A 1015 -16.96 18.74 -40.65
CA LEU A 1015 -15.71 18.03 -40.86
C LEU A 1015 -14.60 19.04 -41.19
N ILE A 1016 -13.43 18.90 -40.56
CA ILE A 1016 -12.20 19.60 -40.94
C ILE A 1016 -11.29 18.58 -41.63
N ILE A 1017 -10.92 18.85 -42.87
CA ILE A 1017 -10.26 17.89 -43.78
C ILE A 1017 -8.95 18.47 -44.31
N CYS A 1018 -7.86 17.71 -44.23
CA CYS A 1018 -6.60 18.08 -44.87
C CYS A 1018 -6.52 17.60 -46.31
N ASP A 1019 -6.72 18.55 -47.23
CA ASP A 1019 -6.74 18.38 -48.68
C ASP A 1019 -5.32 18.61 -49.23
N ARG A 1020 -4.48 17.59 -49.03
CA ARG A 1020 -3.02 17.68 -49.06
C ARG A 1020 -2.46 18.09 -50.42
N SER A 1021 -2.99 17.56 -51.52
CA SER A 1021 -2.48 17.91 -52.86
C SER A 1021 -2.92 19.30 -53.32
N ASN A 1022 -4.04 19.80 -52.81
CA ASN A 1022 -4.47 21.19 -52.99
C ASN A 1022 -3.82 22.17 -51.99
N ARG A 1023 -2.95 21.68 -51.09
CA ARG A 1023 -2.24 22.45 -50.05
C ARG A 1023 -3.17 23.32 -49.19
N ARG A 1024 -4.32 22.77 -48.80
CA ARG A 1024 -5.34 23.50 -48.03
C ARG A 1024 -5.97 22.63 -46.94
N VAL A 1025 -6.58 23.29 -45.95
CA VAL A 1025 -7.49 22.67 -44.99
C VAL A 1025 -8.90 23.19 -45.26
N VAL A 1026 -9.85 22.28 -45.40
CA VAL A 1026 -11.24 22.55 -45.79
C VAL A 1026 -12.18 22.27 -44.62
N ARG A 1027 -13.15 23.16 -44.37
CA ARG A 1027 -14.29 22.91 -43.49
C ARG A 1027 -15.49 22.52 -44.33
N TRP A 1028 -16.13 21.40 -43.99
CA TRP A 1028 -17.26 20.84 -44.75
C TRP A 1028 -18.45 20.58 -43.80
N PRO A 1029 -19.68 21.04 -44.08
CA PRO A 1029 -20.82 20.78 -43.20
C PRO A 1029 -21.08 19.27 -43.06
N ARG A 1030 -21.18 18.75 -41.82
CA ARG A 1030 -21.31 17.30 -41.56
C ARG A 1030 -22.64 16.73 -42.08
N ARG A 1031 -23.69 17.56 -42.10
CA ARG A 1031 -25.04 17.21 -42.57
C ARG A 1031 -25.38 18.07 -43.79
N ASN A 1032 -25.86 17.43 -44.86
CA ASN A 1032 -26.32 18.08 -46.11
C ASN A 1032 -25.30 19.03 -46.80
N GLY A 1033 -24.01 18.95 -46.48
CA GLY A 1033 -22.96 19.76 -47.11
C GLY A 1033 -22.60 19.28 -48.51
N THR A 1034 -22.92 20.06 -49.54
CA THR A 1034 -22.56 19.77 -50.94
C THR A 1034 -21.19 20.34 -51.36
N SER A 1035 -20.63 21.25 -50.56
CA SER A 1035 -19.32 21.86 -50.77
C SER A 1035 -18.69 22.29 -49.44
N GLY A 1036 -17.37 22.42 -49.43
CA GLY A 1036 -16.59 22.88 -48.29
C GLY A 1036 -15.88 24.22 -48.54
N GLU A 1037 -15.70 24.97 -47.47
CA GLU A 1037 -15.02 26.26 -47.43
C GLU A 1037 -13.52 26.08 -47.11
N THR A 1038 -12.66 26.87 -47.72
CA THR A 1038 -11.21 26.79 -47.45
C THR A 1038 -10.86 27.59 -46.19
N ASN A 1039 -10.58 26.89 -45.09
CA ASN A 1039 -10.19 27.51 -43.81
C ASN A 1039 -8.75 28.02 -43.84
N ILE A 1040 -7.82 27.24 -44.41
CA ILE A 1040 -6.39 27.53 -44.44
C ILE A 1040 -5.84 27.18 -45.82
N SER A 1041 -5.03 28.05 -46.41
CA SER A 1041 -4.38 27.85 -47.72
C SER A 1041 -2.85 27.86 -47.62
N ASN A 1042 -2.19 27.32 -48.64
CA ASN A 1042 -0.74 27.22 -48.77
C ASN A 1042 -0.03 26.49 -47.60
N ILE A 1043 -0.61 25.36 -47.17
CA ILE A 1043 -0.08 24.49 -46.11
C ILE A 1043 -0.03 23.03 -46.60
N SER A 1044 1.11 22.35 -46.43
CA SER A 1044 1.23 20.93 -46.79
C SER A 1044 0.83 20.06 -45.59
N CYS A 1045 -0.47 20.03 -45.30
CA CYS A 1045 -1.01 19.25 -44.19
C CYS A 1045 -0.88 17.74 -44.40
N TRP A 1046 -0.43 17.02 -43.37
CA TRP A 1046 -0.40 15.56 -43.32
C TRP A 1046 -1.22 14.98 -42.16
N GLY A 1047 -1.24 15.67 -41.01
CA GLY A 1047 -2.06 15.33 -39.85
C GLY A 1047 -2.64 16.60 -39.22
N LEU A 1048 -3.83 16.47 -38.64
CA LEU A 1048 -4.56 17.59 -38.05
C LEU A 1048 -5.20 17.17 -36.72
N THR A 1049 -5.23 18.06 -35.75
CA THR A 1049 -5.92 17.83 -34.48
C THR A 1049 -6.45 19.14 -33.91
N MET A 1050 -7.39 19.07 -32.98
CA MET A 1050 -8.03 20.24 -32.38
C MET A 1050 -8.12 20.06 -30.88
N ASP A 1051 -7.73 21.10 -30.13
CA ASP A 1051 -7.86 21.08 -28.68
C ASP A 1051 -9.29 21.35 -28.21
N GLU A 1052 -9.56 21.12 -26.92
CA GLU A 1052 -10.86 21.37 -26.29
C GLU A 1052 -11.28 22.86 -26.37
N ASN A 1053 -10.35 23.77 -26.69
CA ASN A 1053 -10.59 25.19 -26.91
C ASN A 1053 -10.92 25.54 -28.38
N GLY A 1054 -10.97 24.55 -29.28
CA GLY A 1054 -11.28 24.76 -30.69
C GLY A 1054 -10.15 25.42 -31.49
N SER A 1055 -8.91 25.37 -30.99
CA SER A 1055 -7.73 25.74 -31.78
C SER A 1055 -7.28 24.55 -32.62
N LEU A 1056 -7.08 24.78 -33.92
CA LEU A 1056 -6.68 23.77 -34.88
C LEU A 1056 -5.16 23.72 -35.00
N TYR A 1057 -4.58 22.53 -34.84
CA TYR A 1057 -3.15 22.26 -34.99
C TYR A 1057 -2.92 21.46 -36.27
N VAL A 1058 -1.99 21.93 -37.10
CA VAL A 1058 -1.76 21.39 -38.45
C VAL A 1058 -0.26 21.17 -38.64
N THR A 1059 0.15 19.97 -39.07
CA THR A 1059 1.53 19.71 -39.48
C THR A 1059 1.79 20.33 -40.86
N ASP A 1060 2.70 21.30 -41.00
CA ASP A 1060 3.18 21.74 -42.32
C ASP A 1060 4.45 20.98 -42.67
N ASN A 1061 4.27 19.85 -43.33
CA ASN A 1061 5.36 18.95 -43.70
C ASN A 1061 6.41 19.64 -44.59
N GLY A 1062 5.97 20.52 -45.49
CA GLY A 1062 6.85 21.27 -46.39
C GLY A 1062 7.78 22.27 -45.71
N LYS A 1063 7.55 22.58 -44.43
CA LYS A 1063 8.42 23.43 -43.60
C LYS A 1063 8.95 22.73 -42.34
N ALA A 1064 8.62 21.44 -42.15
CA ALA A 1064 8.93 20.67 -40.95
C ALA A 1064 8.52 21.39 -39.65
N GLU A 1065 7.25 21.82 -39.58
CA GLU A 1065 6.72 22.55 -38.42
C GLU A 1065 5.27 22.16 -38.11
N VAL A 1066 4.80 22.52 -36.92
CA VAL A 1066 3.39 22.45 -36.52
C VAL A 1066 2.87 23.86 -36.24
N ARG A 1067 1.75 24.22 -36.85
CA ARG A 1067 1.09 25.52 -36.68
C ARG A 1067 -0.21 25.38 -35.91
N ARG A 1068 -0.41 26.23 -34.91
CA ARG A 1068 -1.66 26.43 -34.18
C ARG A 1068 -2.44 27.61 -34.77
N TYR A 1069 -3.69 27.38 -35.14
CA TYR A 1069 -4.65 28.37 -35.62
C TYR A 1069 -5.75 28.52 -34.56
N ARG A 1070 -5.79 29.67 -33.87
CA ARG A 1070 -6.90 30.00 -32.96
C ARG A 1070 -8.17 30.31 -33.76
N ARG A 1071 -9.33 29.99 -33.21
CA ARG A 1071 -10.63 30.22 -33.86
C ARG A 1071 -10.78 31.67 -34.35
N GLY A 1072 -11.21 31.85 -35.60
CA GLY A 1072 -11.38 33.16 -36.23
C GLY A 1072 -10.09 33.86 -36.69
N LYS A 1073 -8.89 33.31 -36.43
CA LYS A 1073 -7.62 33.88 -36.93
C LYS A 1073 -7.10 33.09 -38.12
N SER A 1074 -6.87 33.79 -39.23
CA SER A 1074 -6.32 33.21 -40.48
C SER A 1074 -4.80 32.99 -40.45
N GLN A 1075 -4.08 33.66 -39.54
CA GLN A 1075 -2.65 33.46 -39.33
C GLN A 1075 -2.40 32.48 -38.17
N GLY A 1076 -1.68 31.39 -38.46
CA GLY A 1076 -1.28 30.39 -37.46
C GLY A 1076 0.11 30.67 -36.86
N THR A 1077 0.27 30.41 -35.58
CA THR A 1077 1.55 30.50 -34.84
C THR A 1077 2.27 29.16 -34.88
N VAL A 1078 3.59 29.16 -35.14
CA VAL A 1078 4.42 27.94 -35.01
C VAL A 1078 4.51 27.53 -33.53
N VAL A 1079 4.29 26.25 -33.24
CA VAL A 1079 4.28 25.68 -31.88
C VAL A 1079 5.22 24.48 -31.69
N ALA A 1080 5.68 23.85 -32.78
CA ALA A 1080 6.74 22.85 -32.78
C ALA A 1080 7.52 22.90 -34.10
N GLY A 1081 8.82 22.63 -34.07
CA GLY A 1081 9.70 22.76 -35.24
C GLY A 1081 9.86 24.21 -35.71
N GLY A 1082 9.97 24.41 -37.03
CA GLY A 1082 10.10 25.74 -37.66
C GLY A 1082 11.54 26.20 -37.90
N ASN A 1083 12.54 25.56 -37.30
CA ASN A 1083 13.97 25.86 -37.49
C ASN A 1083 14.59 25.06 -38.66
N GLY A 1084 13.80 24.76 -39.69
CA GLY A 1084 14.18 23.92 -40.83
C GLY A 1084 14.19 22.42 -40.52
N SER A 1085 14.27 21.60 -41.57
CA SER A 1085 14.28 20.14 -41.44
C SER A 1085 15.60 19.64 -40.84
N GLY A 1086 15.53 18.75 -39.85
CA GLY A 1086 16.71 18.19 -39.18
C GLY A 1086 16.38 17.36 -37.95
N ASN A 1087 17.43 16.95 -37.22
CA ASN A 1087 17.35 16.01 -36.09
C ASN A 1087 17.62 16.64 -34.71
N ARG A 1088 17.85 17.95 -34.64
CA ARG A 1088 18.00 18.69 -33.36
C ARG A 1088 16.69 18.67 -32.57
N LEU A 1089 16.72 19.08 -31.30
CA LEU A 1089 15.53 19.07 -30.43
C LEU A 1089 14.53 20.20 -30.77
N ASP A 1090 14.96 21.24 -31.48
CA ASP A 1090 14.17 22.32 -32.05
C ASP A 1090 13.75 22.09 -33.51
N GLN A 1091 14.11 20.93 -34.08
CA GLN A 1091 13.85 20.57 -35.48
C GLN A 1091 12.99 19.30 -35.58
N LEU A 1092 12.27 19.19 -36.69
CA LEU A 1092 11.51 18.01 -37.11
C LEU A 1092 12.02 17.57 -38.49
N SER A 1093 11.75 16.33 -38.89
CA SER A 1093 11.97 15.83 -40.24
C SER A 1093 10.83 14.89 -40.61
N ASP A 1094 10.03 15.30 -41.59
CA ASP A 1094 8.83 14.59 -42.06
C ASP A 1094 7.79 14.34 -40.92
N PRO A 1095 7.21 15.40 -40.33
CA PRO A 1095 6.18 15.25 -39.30
C PRO A 1095 4.89 14.70 -39.91
N HIS A 1096 4.53 13.46 -39.56
CA HIS A 1096 3.38 12.75 -40.14
C HIS A 1096 2.07 13.03 -39.43
N TYR A 1097 2.08 13.08 -38.09
CA TYR A 1097 0.89 13.19 -37.27
C TYR A 1097 1.12 14.12 -36.08
N VAL A 1098 0.04 14.72 -35.59
CA VAL A 1098 0.03 15.62 -34.43
C VAL A 1098 -1.09 15.23 -33.48
N PHE A 1099 -0.78 15.20 -32.19
CA PHE A 1099 -1.75 15.06 -31.11
C PHE A 1099 -1.51 16.17 -30.08
N VAL A 1100 -2.56 16.69 -29.44
CA VAL A 1100 -2.45 17.69 -28.38
C VAL A 1100 -3.14 17.14 -27.14
N ASP A 1101 -2.41 17.09 -26.02
CA ASP A 1101 -2.99 16.69 -24.73
C ASP A 1101 -3.76 17.85 -24.07
N ARG A 1102 -4.50 17.54 -23.00
CA ARG A 1102 -5.25 18.53 -22.21
C ARG A 1102 -4.36 19.59 -21.54
N ASP A 1103 -3.05 19.36 -21.44
CA ASP A 1103 -2.07 20.31 -20.95
C ASP A 1103 -1.57 21.27 -22.06
N HIS A 1104 -2.22 21.25 -23.23
CA HIS A 1104 -1.82 21.93 -24.46
C HIS A 1104 -0.41 21.57 -24.95
N SER A 1105 0.10 20.40 -24.56
CA SER A 1105 1.38 19.89 -25.06
C SER A 1105 1.18 19.24 -26.43
N VAL A 1106 2.02 19.61 -27.39
CA VAL A 1106 1.98 19.13 -28.77
C VAL A 1106 2.91 17.92 -28.91
N TYR A 1107 2.36 16.77 -29.26
CA TYR A 1107 3.09 15.55 -29.62
C TYR A 1107 3.14 15.43 -31.13
N VAL A 1108 4.33 15.21 -31.67
CA VAL A 1108 4.56 15.09 -33.10
C VAL A 1108 5.27 13.78 -33.38
N SER A 1109 4.75 12.99 -34.33
CA SER A 1109 5.46 11.82 -34.85
C SER A 1109 6.47 12.27 -35.91
N ASP A 1110 7.73 12.30 -35.51
CA ASP A 1110 8.87 12.80 -36.28
C ASP A 1110 9.45 11.63 -37.10
N GLY A 1111 8.88 11.43 -38.30
CA GLY A 1111 8.90 10.17 -39.03
C GLY A 1111 10.30 9.73 -39.44
N GLU A 1112 11.04 10.61 -40.12
CA GLU A 1112 12.40 10.33 -40.59
C GLU A 1112 13.43 10.29 -39.46
N ASN A 1113 13.19 11.01 -38.36
CA ASN A 1113 14.03 10.93 -37.14
C ASN A 1113 13.69 9.74 -36.23
N HIS A 1114 12.67 8.96 -36.58
CA HIS A 1114 12.22 7.75 -35.88
C HIS A 1114 11.96 7.96 -34.37
N ARG A 1115 11.28 9.07 -34.05
CA ARG A 1115 10.96 9.46 -32.67
C ARG A 1115 9.58 10.11 -32.57
N VAL A 1116 9.05 10.15 -31.37
CA VAL A 1116 7.91 11.00 -31.01
C VAL A 1116 8.41 12.06 -30.04
N MET A 1117 8.11 13.31 -30.35
CA MET A 1117 8.62 14.48 -29.63
C MET A 1117 7.44 15.27 -29.03
N LYS A 1118 7.56 15.69 -27.77
CA LYS A 1118 6.60 16.52 -27.03
C LYS A 1118 7.14 17.95 -26.88
N TRP A 1119 6.36 18.94 -27.28
CA TRP A 1119 6.57 20.35 -26.93
C TRP A 1119 5.54 20.77 -25.89
N VAL A 1120 6.00 21.34 -24.78
CA VAL A 1120 5.13 22.07 -23.83
C VAL A 1120 4.88 23.48 -24.40
N GLU A 1121 3.73 24.09 -24.12
CA GLU A 1121 3.43 25.43 -24.65
C GLU A 1121 4.53 26.45 -24.28
N GLY A 1122 5.02 27.18 -25.29
CA GLY A 1122 6.12 28.16 -25.15
C GLY A 1122 7.53 27.56 -25.15
N ALA A 1123 7.70 26.24 -25.19
CA ALA A 1123 9.01 25.60 -25.23
C ALA A 1123 9.74 25.83 -26.57
N LYS A 1124 11.02 26.22 -26.52
CA LYS A 1124 11.88 26.42 -27.71
C LYS A 1124 12.45 25.13 -28.29
N GLN A 1125 12.41 24.03 -27.53
CA GLN A 1125 12.92 22.70 -27.88
C GLN A 1125 11.93 21.65 -27.38
N GLY A 1126 11.81 20.55 -28.11
CA GLY A 1126 10.97 19.41 -27.76
C GLY A 1126 11.73 18.33 -26.98
N ILE A 1127 10.98 17.46 -26.34
CA ILE A 1127 11.46 16.36 -25.51
C ILE A 1127 11.13 15.04 -26.23
N VAL A 1128 12.10 14.14 -26.40
CA VAL A 1128 11.84 12.79 -26.91
C VAL A 1128 11.02 12.01 -25.88
N VAL A 1129 9.83 11.55 -26.26
CA VAL A 1129 8.93 10.77 -25.39
C VAL A 1129 8.72 9.32 -25.84
N ALA A 1130 9.01 9.00 -27.10
CA ALA A 1130 9.13 7.62 -27.58
C ALA A 1130 10.16 7.51 -28.71
N GLY A 1131 10.84 6.36 -28.82
CA GLY A 1131 11.89 6.13 -29.82
C GLY A 1131 13.15 6.97 -29.58
N GLY A 1132 13.77 7.45 -30.66
CA GLY A 1132 14.98 8.30 -30.59
C GLY A 1132 16.31 7.56 -30.39
N GLN A 1133 16.31 6.23 -30.23
CA GLN A 1133 17.52 5.38 -30.20
C GLN A 1133 17.89 4.83 -31.59
N GLY A 1134 17.66 5.66 -32.62
CA GLY A 1134 17.83 5.28 -34.02
C GLY A 1134 16.74 4.34 -34.56
N GLN A 1135 16.87 4.03 -35.85
CA GLN A 1135 15.98 3.14 -36.59
C GLN A 1135 16.06 1.69 -36.08
N GLY A 1136 14.92 1.06 -35.82
CA GLY A 1136 14.89 -0.39 -35.59
C GLY A 1136 13.59 -0.91 -35.01
N ASN A 1137 13.60 -2.19 -34.62
CA ASN A 1137 12.45 -2.91 -34.08
C ASN A 1137 12.59 -3.28 -32.59
N GLY A 1138 13.60 -2.73 -31.90
CA GLY A 1138 13.73 -2.84 -30.44
C GLY A 1138 12.54 -2.20 -29.71
N LEU A 1139 12.43 -2.45 -28.40
CA LEU A 1139 11.39 -1.84 -27.55
C LEU A 1139 11.69 -0.37 -27.20
N THR A 1140 12.90 0.10 -27.47
CA THR A 1140 13.37 1.49 -27.32
C THR A 1140 13.43 2.24 -28.66
N GLN A 1141 13.13 1.55 -29.76
CA GLN A 1141 13.29 2.04 -31.13
C GLN A 1141 11.94 2.08 -31.85
N LEU A 1142 11.88 2.94 -32.87
CA LEU A 1142 10.77 3.05 -33.82
C LEU A 1142 11.34 2.99 -35.24
N TYR A 1143 10.49 2.77 -36.22
CA TYR A 1143 10.81 2.87 -37.63
C TYR A 1143 9.66 3.55 -38.38
N CYS A 1144 9.86 4.83 -38.72
CA CYS A 1144 8.87 5.69 -39.35
C CYS A 1144 7.54 5.73 -38.54
N PRO A 1145 7.53 6.33 -37.33
CA PRO A 1145 6.31 6.49 -36.54
C PRO A 1145 5.33 7.43 -37.26
N ARG A 1146 4.11 6.93 -37.50
CA ARG A 1146 3.15 7.50 -38.45
C ARG A 1146 1.86 8.03 -37.84
N GLY A 1147 1.60 7.67 -36.59
CA GLY A 1147 0.43 8.08 -35.83
C GLY A 1147 0.78 8.11 -34.35
N VAL A 1148 0.22 9.07 -33.62
CA VAL A 1148 0.41 9.23 -32.18
C VAL A 1148 -0.90 9.63 -31.52
N VAL A 1149 -1.22 8.99 -30.40
CA VAL A 1149 -2.33 9.34 -29.49
C VAL A 1149 -1.82 9.22 -28.06
N VAL A 1150 -2.27 10.09 -27.15
CA VAL A 1150 -1.85 10.07 -25.75
C VAL A 1150 -3.09 9.97 -24.85
N ASP A 1151 -3.06 9.07 -23.86
CA ASP A 1151 -4.14 8.96 -22.87
C ASP A 1151 -4.03 10.00 -21.75
N GLN A 1152 -5.00 10.04 -20.83
CA GLN A 1152 -4.97 11.00 -19.71
C GLN A 1152 -3.81 10.76 -18.73
N LEU A 1153 -3.25 9.55 -18.66
CA LEU A 1153 -2.11 9.22 -17.80
C LEU A 1153 -0.78 9.69 -18.40
N GLY A 1154 -0.80 10.18 -19.65
CA GLY A 1154 0.39 10.53 -20.41
C GLY A 1154 1.08 9.33 -21.05
N THR A 1155 0.37 8.19 -21.21
CA THR A 1155 0.85 7.05 -21.99
C THR A 1155 0.77 7.39 -23.47
N VAL A 1156 1.90 7.33 -24.17
CA VAL A 1156 2.01 7.61 -25.60
C VAL A 1156 1.81 6.31 -26.38
N TYR A 1157 0.79 6.28 -27.23
CA TYR A 1157 0.51 5.20 -28.17
C TYR A 1157 0.99 5.60 -29.57
N VAL A 1158 1.79 4.75 -30.20
CA VAL A 1158 2.50 5.05 -31.45
C VAL A 1158 2.24 3.97 -32.50
N ALA A 1159 1.84 4.39 -33.70
CA ALA A 1159 1.84 3.52 -34.88
C ALA A 1159 3.26 3.45 -35.43
N ASP A 1160 3.95 2.35 -35.13
CA ASP A 1160 5.31 2.08 -35.56
C ASP A 1160 5.26 1.41 -36.94
N GLY A 1161 5.10 2.27 -37.96
CA GLY A 1161 4.54 1.90 -39.26
C GLY A 1161 5.32 0.81 -39.99
N TRP A 1162 6.63 0.96 -40.13
CA TRP A 1162 7.46 0.00 -40.88
C TRP A 1162 7.87 -1.21 -40.04
N ASN A 1163 7.43 -1.27 -38.77
CA ASN A 1163 7.50 -2.46 -37.92
C ASN A 1163 6.12 -3.15 -37.77
N ALA A 1164 5.09 -2.69 -38.49
CA ALA A 1164 3.74 -3.26 -38.52
C ALA A 1164 3.12 -3.52 -37.13
N ARG A 1165 3.31 -2.58 -36.20
CA ARG A 1165 2.91 -2.74 -34.80
C ARG A 1165 2.44 -1.43 -34.17
N ILE A 1166 1.58 -1.54 -33.16
CA ILE A 1166 1.23 -0.43 -32.28
C ILE A 1166 1.93 -0.63 -30.94
N MET A 1167 2.61 0.41 -30.48
CA MET A 1167 3.41 0.41 -29.26
C MET A 1167 2.83 1.38 -28.23
N ARG A 1168 2.89 1.05 -26.93
CA ARG A 1168 2.62 1.96 -25.82
C ARG A 1168 3.90 2.32 -25.06
N TRP A 1169 4.01 3.57 -24.63
CA TRP A 1169 5.03 4.10 -23.73
C TRP A 1169 4.36 4.81 -22.55
N PRO A 1170 4.32 4.22 -21.34
CA PRO A 1170 3.88 4.91 -20.13
C PRO A 1170 4.72 6.16 -19.85
N LYS A 1171 4.14 7.17 -19.19
CA LYS A 1171 4.81 8.42 -18.84
C LYS A 1171 6.13 8.15 -18.09
N GLY A 1172 7.25 8.60 -18.65
CA GLY A 1172 8.60 8.39 -18.09
C GLY A 1172 9.23 7.03 -18.36
N ALA A 1173 8.58 6.12 -19.11
CA ALA A 1173 9.15 4.82 -19.44
C ALA A 1173 10.31 4.93 -20.44
N THR A 1174 11.42 4.26 -20.15
CA THR A 1174 12.61 4.23 -21.03
C THR A 1174 12.47 3.26 -22.22
N GLN A 1175 11.47 2.38 -22.21
CA GLN A 1175 11.12 1.45 -23.28
C GLN A 1175 9.61 1.28 -23.37
N GLY A 1176 9.11 0.97 -24.57
CA GLY A 1176 7.70 0.71 -24.83
C GLY A 1176 7.36 -0.78 -24.81
N SER A 1177 6.09 -1.09 -25.05
CA SER A 1177 5.59 -2.47 -25.24
C SER A 1177 4.61 -2.54 -26.41
N VAL A 1178 4.67 -3.63 -27.17
CA VAL A 1178 3.71 -3.91 -28.26
C VAL A 1178 2.34 -4.17 -27.63
N ILE A 1179 1.29 -3.54 -28.16
CA ILE A 1179 -0.10 -3.81 -27.73
C ILE A 1179 -0.88 -4.62 -28.76
N VAL A 1180 -0.73 -4.31 -30.05
CA VAL A 1180 -1.32 -5.06 -31.17
C VAL A 1180 -0.37 -5.03 -32.39
N GLY A 1181 -0.47 -6.02 -33.27
CA GLY A 1181 0.44 -6.19 -34.40
C GLY A 1181 1.80 -6.76 -33.99
N GLY A 1182 2.83 -6.57 -34.82
CA GLY A 1182 4.17 -7.16 -34.59
C GLY A 1182 4.30 -8.64 -34.97
N ASN A 1183 3.24 -9.27 -35.48
CA ASN A 1183 3.22 -10.64 -36.01
C ASN A 1183 3.68 -10.72 -37.49
N GLY A 1184 4.52 -9.78 -37.93
CA GLY A 1184 4.87 -9.55 -39.33
C GLY A 1184 3.81 -8.77 -40.12
N GLU A 1185 4.24 -8.23 -41.26
CA GLU A 1185 3.35 -7.58 -42.23
C GLU A 1185 2.43 -8.61 -42.88
N GLY A 1186 1.12 -8.32 -42.95
CA GLY A 1186 0.15 -9.21 -43.60
C GLY A 1186 -1.30 -8.83 -43.36
N GLY A 1187 -2.21 -9.58 -43.98
CA GLY A 1187 -3.66 -9.33 -44.00
C GLY A 1187 -4.47 -10.14 -42.97
N GLN A 1188 -3.84 -10.95 -42.11
CA GLN A 1188 -4.55 -11.67 -41.05
C GLN A 1188 -5.12 -10.70 -40.00
N SER A 1189 -6.05 -11.15 -39.16
CA SER A 1189 -6.67 -10.30 -38.11
C SER A 1189 -5.69 -9.89 -37.01
N ASN A 1190 -4.61 -10.65 -36.79
CA ASN A 1190 -3.53 -10.31 -35.85
C ASN A 1190 -2.31 -9.65 -36.52
N GLN A 1191 -2.45 -9.25 -37.78
CA GLN A 1191 -1.42 -8.59 -38.57
C GLN A 1191 -1.89 -7.22 -39.03
N LEU A 1192 -0.93 -6.31 -39.20
CA LEU A 1192 -1.09 -4.97 -39.74
C LEU A 1192 -0.11 -4.83 -40.92
N ASN A 1193 -0.32 -3.85 -41.79
CA ASN A 1193 0.58 -3.54 -42.89
C ASN A 1193 0.66 -2.02 -43.09
N GLU A 1194 1.82 -1.45 -42.73
CA GLU A 1194 2.05 -0.01 -42.64
C GLU A 1194 0.96 0.76 -41.85
N PRO A 1195 0.71 0.50 -40.55
CA PRO A 1195 -0.31 1.23 -39.79
C PRO A 1195 -0.03 2.74 -39.73
N PHE A 1196 -1.08 3.55 -39.87
CA PHE A 1196 -1.04 5.02 -39.85
C PHE A 1196 -1.88 5.61 -38.71
N GLY A 1197 -3.09 6.09 -38.99
CA GLY A 1197 -3.95 6.74 -38.02
C GLY A 1197 -4.36 5.78 -36.90
N LEU A 1198 -4.44 6.33 -35.68
CA LEU A 1198 -4.93 5.66 -34.48
C LEU A 1198 -6.03 6.50 -33.85
N SER A 1199 -7.05 5.84 -33.34
CA SER A 1199 -8.11 6.46 -32.55
C SER A 1199 -8.64 5.45 -31.54
N PHE A 1200 -9.22 5.91 -30.44
CA PHE A 1200 -9.84 5.04 -29.45
C PHE A 1200 -11.32 5.41 -29.31
N ASP A 1201 -12.20 4.42 -29.08
CA ASP A 1201 -13.58 4.70 -28.68
C ASP A 1201 -13.71 4.96 -27.16
N ARG A 1202 -14.88 5.43 -26.74
CA ARG A 1202 -15.20 5.70 -25.32
C ARG A 1202 -14.98 4.51 -24.37
N HIS A 1203 -14.86 3.27 -24.88
CA HIS A 1203 -14.64 2.06 -24.09
C HIS A 1203 -13.17 1.62 -24.07
N GLY A 1204 -12.25 2.38 -24.65
CA GLY A 1204 -10.82 2.03 -24.73
C GLY A 1204 -10.46 1.03 -25.85
N ASN A 1205 -11.39 0.73 -26.77
CA ASN A 1205 -11.07 -0.11 -27.92
C ASN A 1205 -10.25 0.68 -28.93
N LEU A 1206 -9.19 0.07 -29.46
CA LEU A 1206 -8.25 0.71 -30.37
C LEU A 1206 -8.70 0.51 -31.83
N TYR A 1207 -8.77 1.60 -32.59
CA TYR A 1207 -9.02 1.61 -34.02
C TYR A 1207 -7.74 2.00 -34.76
N VAL A 1208 -7.34 1.18 -35.73
CA VAL A 1208 -6.09 1.33 -36.50
C VAL A 1208 -6.39 1.42 -37.98
N VAL A 1209 -5.81 2.41 -38.66
CA VAL A 1209 -5.79 2.45 -40.14
C VAL A 1209 -4.73 1.48 -40.65
N ASP A 1210 -5.17 0.41 -41.31
CA ASP A 1210 -4.33 -0.63 -41.88
C ASP A 1210 -4.15 -0.34 -43.39
N TYR A 1211 -3.32 0.69 -43.67
CA TYR A 1211 -3.25 1.43 -44.93
C TYR A 1211 -3.07 0.54 -46.18
N ARG A 1212 -2.09 -0.38 -46.15
CA ARG A 1212 -1.82 -1.29 -47.27
C ARG A 1212 -2.84 -2.41 -47.43
N ASN A 1213 -3.52 -2.78 -46.35
CA ASN A 1213 -4.62 -3.76 -46.39
C ASN A 1213 -5.98 -3.10 -46.69
N HIS A 1214 -6.01 -1.77 -46.83
CA HIS A 1214 -7.17 -0.97 -47.21
C HIS A 1214 -8.41 -1.19 -46.31
N ARG A 1215 -8.15 -1.22 -44.99
CA ARG A 1215 -9.17 -1.48 -43.97
C ARG A 1215 -8.92 -0.69 -42.70
N ILE A 1216 -9.94 -0.58 -41.86
CA ILE A 1216 -9.84 -0.13 -40.47
C ILE A 1216 -10.07 -1.34 -39.57
N GLN A 1217 -9.14 -1.61 -38.65
CA GLN A 1217 -9.27 -2.67 -37.66
C GLN A 1217 -9.60 -2.12 -36.27
N LYS A 1218 -10.59 -2.71 -35.60
CA LYS A 1218 -10.93 -2.49 -34.19
C LYS A 1218 -10.37 -3.63 -33.35
N PHE A 1219 -9.59 -3.32 -32.33
CA PHE A 1219 -9.12 -4.26 -31.32
C PHE A 1219 -9.81 -3.95 -30.00
N ASN A 1220 -10.51 -4.94 -29.44
CA ASN A 1220 -11.25 -4.74 -28.18
C ASN A 1220 -10.32 -4.88 -26.97
N ILE A 1221 -10.65 -4.16 -25.89
CA ILE A 1221 -9.99 -4.33 -24.59
C ILE A 1221 -10.49 -5.60 -23.89
N ASP A 1222 -9.60 -6.38 -23.27
CA ASP A 1222 -9.96 -7.60 -22.54
C ASP A 1222 -10.48 -7.25 -21.13
N SER A 1223 -11.75 -7.57 -20.84
CA SER A 1223 -12.45 -7.22 -19.60
C SER A 1223 -12.15 -8.13 -18.39
N ASN A 1224 -11.22 -9.08 -18.53
CA ASN A 1224 -10.88 -10.09 -17.51
C ASN A 1224 -9.43 -9.95 -17.00
N ALA A 1225 -8.82 -8.76 -17.13
CA ALA A 1225 -7.39 -8.50 -16.92
C ALA A 1225 -7.08 -7.57 -15.74
#